data_AF-A0A7J2YVS6-F1
#
_entry.id   AF-A0A7J2YVS6-F1
#
_cell.length_a   1.000
_cell.length_b   1.000
_cell.length_c   1.000
_cell.angle_alpha   90.00
_cell.angle_beta   90.00
_cell.angle_gamma   90.00
#
_symmetry.space_group_name_H-M   'P 1'
#
loop_
_entity.id
_entity.type
_entity.pdbx_description
1 polymer ?
#
loop_
_entity_poly.entity_id
_entity_poly.type
_entity_poly.pdbx_seq_one_letter_code
_entity_poly.pdbx_strand_id
1 'polypeptide(L)'
;MQILKNKTIATAMALLTLLIIAVPTIILPNTFVPNTSAHTPAWNIPTFAYLAAAPNPYGLGSSEPLLIVFWINVPPPTAAGSTGDRWRGFTVDVTSPSGKVEHFGPINSDPTGSSFLQYTPTELGNYTAFFSFPGQTLSRTGPTGLTGPDSVYVGDYFMPSNTTLTFTVNDTPTQYFQEAPLPGSYWERPINENNQFWAVIGGHWLGQNEYGATYMKYNPYGRAPDTAHVQWTYPLTWGGIVGGDHAISDYMSFYSGSQYQLKFTNPIIMYGNLYFSLPVNNAIQGNGVTAVDLRTGKTLWTNPALTSVTFGQLYDYESPNQHGTTGSYLWYSGTAIGTGITNPNQTAINQYIGATSFLGASYGPQYNLGSVPAITANTQAVNAPGSWIAVDPQTGKLLFNETNVPSGTRAYGPQGEWLIYNIGRANATSPFTYLWQWNNTKLPGNDVAGGISQWIPGMTNYNMSTAYDWNVTLSQPLNPTQSSIGAVGAFGGSASYDATTGLFTNNPTILRVFPGNLIFGQSSGLQQTPGTSSGTWGTPDPYTLWAINLNPSRGQIGQVMWQKSYPAPSGNITACVGPADGETNVATIYYRETMQWTGIDMLTGNVIWGPTATETPAWNYYTGTTGLTNPIGVGYGHLYVAGYGGILRAYDMKTGHIDFTYGNDPSNPKNSTYTVETAYGDYPTQVAAIADGKVYLVEEEHSLNAPAYHGAKTRCVNATTGELLWEMYGMSSWQEQAAADGYYVWFNMNDQQIYCIGPGQSATTVAASPSVTAQGNSVLITGTVTDQSANPALKGTAAISDEDQGRWMDYMVTKTIATPTDVKGVDVTLTAIDPNGNFVNIGTVTSDQSGTFKKLWTPEIPGEYTVVATFAGSKSYGNSFAETAIGITEPPAPTTAPQSPVAVDPTWTIVAMGLIVLIAVVIIGLLILRKK
;
A
#
# COMPACT_ATOMS: atom_id res chain seq x y z
N MET A 1 33.53 28.23 -39.20
CA MET A 1 34.25 27.26 -40.05
C MET A 1 33.49 25.94 -39.96
N GLN A 2 32.91 25.48 -41.07
CA GLN A 2 32.03 24.32 -41.16
C GLN A 2 32.80 23.01 -41.00
N ILE A 3 32.35 22.12 -40.10
CA ILE A 3 32.41 20.66 -40.32
C ILE A 3 31.11 20.04 -39.77
N LEU A 4 30.11 19.92 -40.65
CA LEU A 4 29.04 18.93 -40.56
C LEU A 4 29.62 17.59 -41.00
N LYS A 5 29.43 16.51 -40.22
CA LYS A 5 29.38 15.13 -40.74
C LYS A 5 28.76 14.14 -39.74
N ASN A 6 27.58 13.65 -40.13
CA ASN A 6 26.98 12.35 -39.85
C ASN A 6 26.41 12.01 -38.46
N LYS A 7 25.48 12.83 -37.94
CA LYS A 7 24.47 12.33 -36.99
C LYS A 7 23.30 11.62 -37.68
N THR A 8 23.00 11.94 -38.93
CA THR A 8 21.89 11.39 -39.70
C THR A 8 22.01 9.89 -40.03
N ILE A 9 23.23 9.34 -40.14
CA ILE A 9 23.42 7.90 -40.42
C ILE A 9 23.23 7.04 -39.15
N ALA A 10 23.68 7.53 -37.98
CA ALA A 10 23.47 6.83 -36.71
C ALA A 10 22.00 6.88 -36.26
N THR A 11 21.32 8.01 -36.47
CA THR A 11 19.87 8.12 -36.20
C THR A 11 19.05 7.34 -37.22
N ALA A 12 19.45 7.30 -38.51
CA ALA A 12 18.78 6.47 -39.51
C ALA A 12 19.02 4.98 -39.28
N MET A 13 20.19 4.55 -38.81
CA MET A 13 20.42 3.15 -38.45
C MET A 13 19.67 2.75 -37.17
N ALA A 14 19.65 3.60 -36.13
CA ALA A 14 18.84 3.34 -34.94
C ALA A 14 17.33 3.29 -35.24
N LEU A 15 16.82 4.19 -36.11
CA LEU A 15 15.45 4.14 -36.61
C LEU A 15 15.19 2.92 -37.49
N LEU A 16 16.14 2.46 -38.30
CA LEU A 16 16.00 1.25 -39.11
C LEU A 16 16.05 -0.02 -38.25
N THR A 17 16.80 -0.03 -37.14
CA THR A 17 16.84 -1.16 -36.20
C THR A 17 15.60 -1.21 -35.30
N LEU A 18 15.05 -0.05 -34.91
CA LEU A 18 13.76 0.05 -34.20
C LEU A 18 12.56 -0.21 -35.13
N LEU A 19 12.63 0.13 -36.43
CA LEU A 19 11.58 -0.23 -37.39
C LEU A 19 11.55 -1.75 -37.71
N ILE A 20 12.67 -2.46 -37.56
CA ILE A 20 12.72 -3.91 -37.82
C ILE A 20 12.10 -4.72 -36.66
N ILE A 21 11.98 -4.13 -35.46
CA ILE A 21 11.34 -4.77 -34.30
C ILE A 21 9.86 -4.35 -34.14
N ALA A 22 9.40 -3.32 -34.86
CA ALA A 22 8.07 -2.72 -34.69
C ALA A 22 7.27 -2.55 -35.98
N VAL A 23 7.18 -3.59 -36.82
CA VAL A 23 6.07 -3.69 -37.78
C VAL A 23 5.02 -4.65 -37.21
N PRO A 24 3.93 -4.15 -36.61
CA PRO A 24 2.72 -4.95 -36.57
C PRO A 24 2.33 -5.20 -38.02
N THR A 25 2.31 -6.45 -38.44
CA THR A 25 1.65 -6.86 -39.67
C THR A 25 0.26 -6.25 -39.68
N ILE A 26 0.04 -5.27 -40.55
CA ILE A 26 -1.28 -4.73 -40.86
C ILE A 26 -2.11 -5.93 -41.33
N ILE A 27 -3.07 -6.35 -40.50
CA ILE A 27 -4.12 -7.27 -40.90
C ILE A 27 -5.05 -6.48 -41.82
N LEU A 28 -4.74 -6.48 -43.12
CA LEU A 28 -5.76 -6.22 -44.14
C LEU A 28 -6.68 -7.45 -44.16
N PRO A 29 -8.01 -7.29 -44.06
CA PRO A 29 -8.93 -8.40 -44.21
C PRO A 29 -8.97 -8.78 -45.70
N ASN A 30 -8.03 -9.61 -46.14
CA ASN A 30 -8.07 -10.19 -47.48
C ASN A 30 -9.01 -11.38 -47.47
N THR A 31 -10.24 -11.10 -47.89
CA THR A 31 -11.10 -12.03 -48.58
C THR A 31 -10.35 -12.64 -49.79
N PHE A 32 -10.39 -13.97 -49.91
CA PHE A 32 -9.90 -14.79 -51.03
C PHE A 32 -8.40 -14.73 -51.37
N VAL A 33 -7.60 -15.63 -50.77
CA VAL A 33 -6.32 -16.12 -51.32
C VAL A 33 -6.27 -17.65 -51.16
N PRO A 34 -5.78 -18.42 -52.16
CA PRO A 34 -5.92 -19.87 -52.21
C PRO A 34 -5.08 -20.57 -51.15
N ASN A 35 -5.54 -21.75 -50.73
CA ASN A 35 -4.82 -22.76 -49.96
C ASN A 35 -3.29 -22.66 -50.17
N THR A 36 -2.56 -22.15 -49.18
CA THR A 36 -1.09 -22.11 -49.22
C THR A 36 -0.59 -23.55 -49.33
N SER A 37 -0.16 -23.93 -50.52
CA SER A 37 0.40 -25.25 -50.75
C SER A 37 1.76 -25.28 -50.07
N ALA A 38 1.96 -26.21 -49.14
CA ALA A 38 3.28 -26.54 -48.61
C ALA A 38 4.24 -26.80 -49.78
N HIS A 39 5.50 -26.38 -49.67
CA HIS A 39 6.47 -26.64 -50.72
C HIS A 39 6.51 -28.15 -51.05
N THR A 40 6.45 -28.48 -52.33
CA THR A 40 6.49 -29.86 -52.81
C THR A 40 7.60 -30.01 -53.85
N PRO A 41 8.70 -30.73 -53.55
CA PRO A 41 9.00 -31.36 -52.26
C PRO A 41 9.26 -30.33 -51.15
N ALA A 42 9.12 -30.76 -49.90
CA ALA A 42 9.42 -29.92 -48.73
C ALA A 42 10.85 -29.37 -48.80
N TRP A 43 11.03 -28.11 -48.42
CA TRP A 43 12.33 -27.46 -48.42
C TRP A 43 13.14 -27.82 -47.19
N ASN A 44 14.47 -27.88 -47.37
CA ASN A 44 15.44 -27.89 -46.28
C ASN A 44 15.96 -26.46 -46.11
N ILE A 45 15.49 -25.78 -45.07
CA ILE A 45 15.79 -24.36 -44.84
C ILE A 45 16.97 -24.27 -43.88
N PRO A 46 18.12 -23.70 -44.30
CA PRO A 46 19.26 -23.53 -43.41
C PRO A 46 18.90 -22.56 -42.28
N THR A 47 19.29 -22.90 -41.05
CA THR A 47 19.20 -22.01 -39.89
C THR A 47 20.59 -21.59 -39.44
N PHE A 48 20.67 -20.46 -38.74
CA PHE A 48 21.89 -19.91 -38.19
C PHE A 48 21.67 -19.64 -36.71
N ALA A 49 22.48 -20.29 -35.88
CA ALA A 49 22.45 -20.15 -34.43
C ALA A 49 23.28 -18.96 -33.97
N TYR A 50 22.76 -18.22 -33.00
CA TYR A 50 23.40 -17.08 -32.36
C TYR A 50 23.40 -17.26 -30.85
N LEU A 51 24.42 -16.69 -30.21
CA LEU A 51 24.67 -16.81 -28.78
C LEU A 51 25.32 -15.52 -28.29
N ALA A 52 24.84 -15.01 -27.17
CA ALA A 52 25.38 -13.85 -26.47
C ALA A 52 25.50 -14.17 -24.97
N ALA A 53 26.54 -13.65 -24.34
CA ALA A 53 26.74 -13.72 -22.90
C ALA A 53 27.05 -12.31 -22.39
N ALA A 54 26.25 -11.81 -21.46
CA ALA A 54 26.41 -10.46 -20.90
C ALA A 54 26.11 -10.46 -19.39
N PRO A 55 26.86 -9.67 -18.59
CA PRO A 55 27.99 -8.83 -18.98
C PRO A 55 29.23 -9.67 -19.37
N ASN A 56 30.03 -9.16 -20.31
CA ASN A 56 31.29 -9.78 -20.74
C ASN A 56 32.36 -8.68 -20.89
N PRO A 57 33.35 -8.59 -19.99
CA PRO A 57 33.68 -9.55 -18.93
C PRO A 57 32.67 -9.58 -17.77
N TYR A 58 32.58 -10.73 -17.08
CA TYR A 58 31.81 -10.94 -15.86
C TYR A 58 32.72 -10.99 -14.63
N GLY A 59 32.36 -10.30 -13.55
CA GLY A 59 33.08 -10.36 -12.29
C GLY A 59 32.71 -11.57 -11.43
N LEU A 60 33.68 -12.40 -11.04
CA LEU A 60 33.45 -13.50 -10.11
C LEU A 60 32.94 -12.94 -8.76
N GLY A 61 31.90 -13.56 -8.21
CA GLY A 61 31.26 -13.10 -6.96
C GLY A 61 30.32 -11.91 -7.13
N SER A 62 29.96 -11.53 -8.36
CA SER A 62 28.86 -10.60 -8.64
C SER A 62 27.55 -11.07 -8.01
N SER A 63 26.69 -10.12 -7.60
CA SER A 63 25.39 -10.43 -6.98
C SER A 63 24.38 -11.04 -7.95
N GLU A 64 24.47 -10.69 -9.24
CA GLU A 64 23.56 -11.19 -10.28
C GLU A 64 24.24 -12.23 -11.19
N PRO A 65 23.48 -13.19 -11.75
CA PRO A 65 24.02 -14.15 -12.70
C PRO A 65 24.35 -13.52 -14.06
N LEU A 66 25.27 -14.15 -14.79
CA LEU A 66 25.50 -13.89 -16.22
C LEU A 66 24.27 -14.35 -17.01
N LEU A 67 23.78 -13.52 -17.94
CA LEU A 67 22.73 -13.90 -18.86
C LEU A 67 23.33 -14.46 -20.15
N ILE A 68 22.98 -15.70 -20.49
CA ILE A 68 23.32 -16.32 -21.77
C ILE A 68 22.04 -16.40 -22.62
N VAL A 69 22.00 -15.62 -23.70
CA VAL A 69 20.85 -15.53 -24.62
C VAL A 69 21.21 -16.21 -25.94
N PHE A 70 20.30 -17.04 -26.45
CA PHE A 70 20.53 -17.83 -27.66
C PHE A 70 19.27 -17.89 -28.53
N TRP A 71 19.46 -17.83 -29.84
CA TRP A 71 18.38 -17.77 -30.81
C TRP A 71 18.82 -18.29 -32.17
N ILE A 72 17.86 -18.55 -33.05
CA ILE A 72 18.15 -18.80 -34.46
C ILE A 72 17.63 -17.64 -35.33
N ASN A 73 18.20 -17.43 -36.51
CA ASN A 73 17.84 -16.29 -37.40
C ASN A 73 16.35 -16.22 -37.79
N VAL A 74 15.61 -17.33 -37.71
CA VAL A 74 14.21 -17.38 -38.15
C VAL A 74 13.31 -17.61 -36.93
N PRO A 75 12.44 -16.66 -36.56
CA PRO A 75 11.32 -16.95 -35.67
C PRO A 75 10.43 -18.08 -36.25
N PRO A 76 9.83 -18.97 -35.44
CA PRO A 76 8.97 -20.02 -35.98
C PRO A 76 7.82 -19.40 -36.79
N PRO A 77 7.69 -19.68 -38.11
CA PRO A 77 6.76 -18.93 -38.97
C PRO A 77 5.27 -19.10 -38.63
N THR A 78 4.92 -20.08 -37.80
CA THR A 78 3.56 -20.34 -37.33
C THR A 78 3.34 -19.81 -35.92
N ALA A 79 4.35 -19.26 -35.23
CA ALA A 79 4.23 -18.78 -33.86
C ALA A 79 3.37 -17.51 -33.76
N ALA A 80 2.33 -17.52 -32.93
CA ALA A 80 1.53 -16.34 -32.60
C ALA A 80 0.96 -16.44 -31.19
N GLY A 81 1.34 -15.52 -30.29
CA GLY A 81 0.88 -15.54 -28.89
C GLY A 81 1.22 -16.86 -28.20
N SER A 82 0.21 -17.62 -27.77
CA SER A 82 0.33 -18.97 -27.19
C SER A 82 0.19 -20.11 -28.22
N THR A 83 -0.10 -19.79 -29.48
CA THR A 83 -0.37 -20.74 -30.56
C THR A 83 0.85 -20.96 -31.46
N GLY A 84 0.84 -22.02 -32.26
CA GLY A 84 1.86 -22.27 -33.27
C GLY A 84 3.13 -22.94 -32.75
N ASP A 85 4.06 -23.25 -33.66
CA ASP A 85 5.32 -23.91 -33.29
C ASP A 85 6.19 -23.03 -32.37
N ARG A 86 7.01 -23.69 -31.55
CA ARG A 86 8.23 -23.14 -30.97
C ARG A 86 9.41 -23.95 -31.48
N TRP A 87 10.62 -23.39 -31.52
CA TRP A 87 11.80 -24.21 -31.73
C TRP A 87 12.06 -25.04 -30.49
N ARG A 88 12.24 -26.34 -30.67
CA ARG A 88 12.33 -27.32 -29.58
C ARG A 88 13.71 -27.96 -29.57
N GLY A 89 14.13 -28.38 -28.38
CA GLY A 89 15.37 -29.13 -28.20
C GLY A 89 16.63 -28.28 -28.27
N PHE A 90 16.55 -26.98 -28.00
CA PHE A 90 17.73 -26.16 -27.81
C PHE A 90 18.58 -26.73 -26.66
N THR A 91 19.89 -26.83 -26.87
CA THR A 91 20.86 -27.21 -25.84
C THR A 91 21.97 -26.18 -25.75
N VAL A 92 22.43 -25.89 -24.53
CA VAL A 92 23.59 -25.03 -24.28
C VAL A 92 24.56 -25.76 -23.37
N ASP A 93 25.81 -25.92 -23.79
CA ASP A 93 26.88 -26.50 -22.98
C ASP A 93 27.85 -25.39 -22.56
N VAL A 94 28.05 -25.22 -21.27
CA VAL A 94 29.01 -24.24 -20.72
C VAL A 94 30.23 -24.98 -20.19
N THR A 95 31.39 -24.69 -20.75
CA THR A 95 32.68 -25.28 -20.37
C THR A 95 33.49 -24.27 -19.56
N SER A 96 33.87 -24.63 -18.35
CA SER A 96 34.73 -23.83 -17.47
C SER A 96 36.19 -23.81 -17.94
N PRO A 97 37.02 -22.89 -17.41
CA PRO A 97 38.47 -22.86 -17.66
C PRO A 97 39.17 -24.15 -17.24
N SER A 98 38.66 -24.84 -16.21
CA SER A 98 39.15 -26.16 -15.74
C SER A 98 38.72 -27.33 -16.63
N GLY A 99 37.85 -27.10 -17.63
CA GLY A 99 37.34 -28.11 -18.54
C GLY A 99 36.09 -28.85 -18.06
N LYS A 100 35.47 -28.41 -16.95
CA LYS A 100 34.16 -28.93 -16.50
C LYS A 100 33.08 -28.46 -17.47
N VAL A 101 32.26 -29.38 -17.98
CA VAL A 101 31.14 -29.07 -18.88
C VAL A 101 29.82 -29.20 -18.12
N GLU A 102 28.98 -28.17 -18.23
CA GLU A 102 27.63 -28.13 -17.68
C GLU A 102 26.62 -28.06 -18.82
N HIS A 103 25.68 -29.00 -18.84
CA HIS A 103 24.73 -29.20 -19.93
C HIS A 103 23.36 -28.64 -19.56
N PHE A 104 22.82 -27.75 -20.39
CA PHE A 104 21.50 -27.14 -20.23
C PHE A 104 20.61 -27.51 -21.43
N GLY A 105 19.38 -27.93 -21.15
CA GLY A 105 18.45 -28.38 -22.19
C GLY A 105 17.78 -29.71 -21.88
N PRO A 106 16.80 -30.13 -22.69
CA PRO A 106 16.26 -29.42 -23.85
C PRO A 106 15.41 -28.20 -23.48
N ILE A 107 15.61 -27.08 -24.17
CA ILE A 107 14.87 -25.82 -23.97
C ILE A 107 13.99 -25.54 -25.21
N ASN A 108 12.83 -24.94 -24.99
CA ASN A 108 11.96 -24.42 -26.04
C ASN A 108 12.21 -22.93 -26.22
N SER A 109 12.15 -22.45 -27.46
CA SER A 109 12.16 -21.01 -27.73
C SER A 109 10.86 -20.34 -27.32
N ASP A 110 10.91 -19.03 -27.16
CA ASP A 110 9.76 -18.13 -27.19
C ASP A 110 9.19 -18.02 -28.63
N PRO A 111 8.09 -17.24 -28.86
CA PRO A 111 7.54 -17.02 -30.19
C PRO A 111 8.49 -16.29 -31.16
N THR A 112 9.52 -15.60 -30.66
CA THR A 112 10.51 -14.89 -31.48
C THR A 112 11.66 -15.80 -31.93
N GLY A 113 11.72 -17.03 -31.43
CA GLY A 113 12.76 -18.01 -31.76
C GLY A 113 14.01 -17.91 -30.88
N SER A 114 13.90 -17.23 -29.74
CA SER A 114 14.97 -17.03 -28.76
C SER A 114 14.69 -17.73 -27.43
N SER A 115 15.71 -17.91 -26.61
CA SER A 115 15.59 -18.30 -25.20
C SER A 115 16.83 -17.81 -24.43
N PHE A 116 16.81 -17.96 -23.11
CA PHE A 116 17.93 -17.55 -22.27
C PHE A 116 18.13 -18.52 -21.09
N LEU A 117 19.30 -18.46 -20.49
CA LEU A 117 19.59 -19.05 -19.18
C LEU A 117 20.41 -18.08 -18.33
N GLN A 118 20.23 -18.17 -17.01
CA GLN A 118 21.06 -17.49 -16.03
C GLN A 118 22.16 -18.45 -15.57
N TYR A 119 23.41 -18.00 -15.61
CA TYR A 119 24.58 -18.80 -15.26
C TYR A 119 25.45 -18.06 -14.23
N THR A 120 25.90 -18.74 -13.19
CA THR A 120 26.83 -18.17 -12.20
C THR A 120 28.18 -18.87 -12.33
N PRO A 121 29.17 -18.25 -12.99
CA PRO A 121 30.52 -18.78 -13.05
C PRO A 121 31.14 -18.97 -11.66
N THR A 122 31.95 -20.01 -11.48
CA THR A 122 32.53 -20.40 -10.17
C THR A 122 34.06 -20.27 -10.12
N GLU A 123 34.70 -20.01 -11.26
CA GLU A 123 36.15 -19.94 -11.43
C GLU A 123 36.53 -18.75 -12.34
N LEU A 124 37.73 -18.20 -12.16
CA LEU A 124 38.30 -17.16 -13.03
C LEU A 124 38.78 -17.73 -14.37
N GLY A 125 38.65 -16.96 -15.45
CA GLY A 125 39.19 -17.30 -16.76
C GLY A 125 38.16 -17.30 -17.90
N ASN A 126 38.54 -17.88 -19.03
CA ASN A 126 37.70 -17.93 -20.23
C ASN A 126 36.80 -19.15 -20.23
N TYR A 127 35.49 -18.92 -20.25
CA TYR A 127 34.48 -19.95 -20.43
C TYR A 127 34.09 -20.04 -21.90
N THR A 128 33.64 -21.22 -22.30
CA THR A 128 33.08 -21.44 -23.64
C THR A 128 31.64 -21.90 -23.51
N ALA A 129 30.70 -21.21 -24.16
CA ALA A 129 29.31 -21.63 -24.28
C ALA A 129 29.03 -22.10 -25.71
N PHE A 130 28.48 -23.31 -25.85
CA PHE A 130 28.12 -23.93 -27.12
C PHE A 130 26.61 -24.10 -27.20
N PHE A 131 25.95 -23.44 -28.14
CA PHE A 131 24.52 -23.55 -28.38
C PHE A 131 24.25 -24.41 -29.61
N SER A 132 23.28 -25.33 -29.52
CA SER A 132 22.84 -26.19 -30.61
C SER A 132 21.32 -26.26 -30.73
N PHE A 133 20.84 -26.13 -31.97
CA PHE A 133 19.48 -26.41 -32.39
C PHE A 133 19.47 -27.69 -33.26
N PRO A 134 18.68 -28.73 -32.89
CA PRO A 134 18.69 -30.02 -33.58
C PRO A 134 17.92 -30.05 -34.90
N GLY A 135 17.34 -28.92 -35.34
CA GLY A 135 16.46 -28.86 -36.51
C GLY A 135 15.03 -29.28 -36.18
N GLN A 136 14.05 -28.79 -36.94
CA GLN A 136 12.63 -29.07 -36.70
C GLN A 136 11.82 -28.94 -37.99
N THR A 137 10.89 -29.88 -38.21
CA THR A 137 9.86 -29.75 -39.26
C THR A 137 8.70 -28.91 -38.72
N LEU A 138 8.28 -27.90 -39.47
CA LEU A 138 7.22 -26.99 -39.04
C LEU A 138 5.85 -27.68 -39.12
N SER A 139 5.07 -27.63 -38.02
CA SER A 139 3.86 -28.46 -37.85
C SER A 139 2.57 -27.68 -37.63
N ARG A 140 2.68 -26.37 -37.35
CA ARG A 140 1.67 -25.45 -36.81
C ARG A 140 1.26 -25.69 -35.36
N THR A 141 1.78 -26.71 -34.71
CA THR A 141 1.37 -27.07 -33.36
C THR A 141 2.57 -27.06 -32.42
N GLY A 142 2.55 -26.12 -31.48
CA GLY A 142 3.59 -25.98 -30.46
C GLY A 142 3.27 -26.70 -29.16
N PRO A 143 4.00 -26.37 -28.08
CA PRO A 143 3.87 -27.03 -26.77
C PRO A 143 2.47 -26.94 -26.14
N THR A 144 1.68 -25.91 -26.47
CA THR A 144 0.31 -25.72 -25.94
C THR A 144 -0.72 -26.60 -26.64
N GLY A 145 -0.38 -27.25 -27.75
CA GLY A 145 -1.32 -28.00 -28.58
C GLY A 145 -2.24 -27.12 -29.44
N LEU A 146 -2.19 -25.79 -29.29
CA LEU A 146 -3.00 -24.85 -30.08
C LEU A 146 -2.38 -24.59 -31.45
N THR A 147 -3.20 -24.68 -32.49
CA THR A 147 -2.78 -24.47 -33.88
C THR A 147 -2.52 -23.00 -34.16
N GLY A 148 -1.34 -22.68 -34.68
CA GLY A 148 -0.96 -21.34 -35.11
C GLY A 148 -1.52 -20.95 -36.49
N PRO A 149 -1.28 -19.70 -36.93
CA PRO A 149 -1.62 -19.23 -38.27
C PRO A 149 -1.11 -20.16 -39.39
N ASP A 150 -1.77 -20.08 -40.54
CA ASP A 150 -1.29 -20.72 -41.76
C ASP A 150 0.06 -20.15 -42.18
N SER A 151 0.92 -21.01 -42.73
CA SER A 151 2.21 -20.61 -43.27
C SER A 151 2.57 -21.51 -44.45
N VAL A 152 3.19 -20.93 -45.48
CA VAL A 152 3.69 -21.68 -46.66
C VAL A 152 4.80 -22.67 -46.30
N TYR A 153 5.43 -22.49 -45.13
CA TYR A 153 6.56 -23.30 -44.66
C TYR A 153 6.14 -24.53 -43.85
N VAL A 154 4.84 -24.78 -43.68
CA VAL A 154 4.36 -25.96 -42.94
C VAL A 154 4.75 -27.22 -43.69
N GLY A 155 5.42 -28.15 -43.02
CA GLY A 155 6.02 -29.34 -43.61
C GLY A 155 7.47 -29.18 -44.07
N ASP A 156 8.00 -27.95 -44.17
CA ASP A 156 9.42 -27.73 -44.44
C ASP A 156 10.28 -28.06 -43.21
N TYR A 157 11.52 -28.50 -43.46
CA TYR A 157 12.48 -28.84 -42.43
C TYR A 157 13.47 -27.69 -42.23
N PHE A 158 13.40 -27.04 -41.07
CA PHE A 158 14.40 -26.09 -40.61
C PHE A 158 15.59 -26.87 -40.08
N MET A 159 16.72 -26.76 -40.78
CA MET A 159 17.89 -27.60 -40.56
C MET A 159 18.57 -27.30 -39.21
N PRO A 160 19.33 -28.25 -38.64
CA PRO A 160 20.11 -28.04 -37.43
C PRO A 160 21.16 -26.94 -37.62
N SER A 161 21.49 -26.21 -36.55
CA SER A 161 22.60 -25.25 -36.52
C SER A 161 23.17 -25.15 -35.11
N ASN A 162 24.42 -24.71 -35.01
CA ASN A 162 25.09 -24.52 -33.73
C ASN A 162 26.06 -23.35 -33.80
N THR A 163 26.45 -22.83 -32.64
CA THR A 163 27.44 -21.75 -32.52
C THR A 163 28.16 -21.82 -31.18
N THR A 164 29.33 -21.21 -31.11
CA THR A 164 30.15 -21.14 -29.89
C THR A 164 30.51 -19.70 -29.58
N LEU A 165 30.47 -19.31 -28.31
CA LEU A 165 30.93 -18.03 -27.81
C LEU A 165 31.91 -18.26 -26.64
N THR A 166 32.93 -17.42 -26.55
CA THR A 166 33.80 -17.33 -25.37
C THR A 166 33.45 -16.07 -24.57
N PHE A 167 33.32 -16.20 -23.26
CA PHE A 167 33.18 -15.05 -22.35
C PHE A 167 34.21 -15.11 -21.23
N THR A 168 34.62 -13.95 -20.73
CA THR A 168 35.71 -13.84 -19.74
C THR A 168 35.15 -13.60 -18.36
N VAL A 169 35.66 -14.32 -17.36
CA VAL A 169 35.39 -14.09 -15.94
C VAL A 169 36.64 -13.52 -15.28
N ASN A 170 36.54 -12.34 -14.67
CA ASN A 170 37.62 -11.66 -13.97
C ASN A 170 37.36 -11.60 -12.45
N ASP A 171 38.32 -11.03 -11.71
CA ASP A 171 38.29 -10.95 -10.24
C ASP A 171 37.60 -9.69 -9.70
N THR A 172 37.08 -8.84 -10.58
CA THR A 172 36.43 -7.58 -10.22
C THR A 172 34.92 -7.76 -10.37
N PRO A 173 34.15 -7.88 -9.27
CA PRO A 173 32.69 -8.02 -9.32
C PRO A 173 32.06 -6.98 -10.25
N THR A 174 31.14 -7.43 -11.10
CA THR A 174 30.42 -6.57 -12.03
C THR A 174 29.66 -5.52 -11.23
N GLN A 175 29.86 -4.26 -11.56
CA GLN A 175 29.05 -3.18 -11.00
C GLN A 175 27.70 -3.12 -11.74
N TYR A 176 26.62 -3.40 -11.02
CA TYR A 176 25.26 -3.20 -11.51
C TYR A 176 24.78 -1.78 -11.20
N PHE A 177 23.66 -1.39 -11.80
CA PHE A 177 23.00 -0.14 -11.50
C PHE A 177 22.74 -0.04 -9.99
N GLN A 178 23.16 1.06 -9.38
CA GLN A 178 22.85 1.34 -7.99
C GLN A 178 21.46 1.95 -7.92
N GLU A 179 20.54 1.26 -7.25
CA GLU A 179 19.21 1.82 -7.01
C GLU A 179 19.28 3.08 -6.16
N ALA A 180 18.40 4.04 -6.46
CA ALA A 180 18.27 5.23 -5.64
C ALA A 180 17.83 4.83 -4.22
N PRO A 181 18.47 5.38 -3.16
CA PRO A 181 18.02 5.13 -1.80
C PRO A 181 16.57 5.56 -1.65
N LEU A 182 15.83 4.93 -0.72
CA LEU A 182 14.48 5.37 -0.37
C LEU A 182 14.51 6.87 -0.01
N PRO A 183 13.49 7.63 -0.41
CA PRO A 183 13.39 9.02 0.01
C PRO A 183 13.26 9.08 1.52
N GLY A 184 13.49 10.28 2.09
CA GLY A 184 13.13 10.54 3.48
C GLY A 184 11.61 10.47 3.68
N SER A 185 11.13 11.12 4.74
CA SER A 185 9.71 11.12 5.10
C SER A 185 8.79 11.68 4.02
N TYR A 186 9.23 12.63 3.19
CA TYR A 186 8.39 13.28 2.17
C TYR A 186 8.79 12.89 0.75
N TRP A 187 7.81 12.40 -0.03
CA TRP A 187 7.99 11.95 -1.41
C TRP A 187 6.70 12.12 -2.24
N GLU A 188 6.77 11.91 -3.55
CA GLU A 188 5.62 12.10 -4.46
C GLU A 188 5.48 11.01 -5.53
N ARG A 189 4.28 10.93 -6.12
CA ARG A 189 3.97 10.10 -7.29
C ARG A 189 3.99 10.95 -8.58
N PRO A 190 4.28 10.37 -9.76
CA PRO A 190 4.65 8.97 -9.99
C PRO A 190 6.06 8.63 -9.44
N ILE A 191 6.22 7.42 -8.89
CA ILE A 191 7.55 6.87 -8.62
C ILE A 191 8.17 6.51 -9.96
N ASN A 192 9.42 6.94 -10.21
CA ASN A 192 10.14 6.55 -11.42
C ASN A 192 10.34 5.03 -11.44
N GLU A 193 10.02 4.36 -12.55
CA GLU A 193 10.12 2.89 -12.67
C GLU A 193 11.54 2.33 -12.45
N ASN A 194 12.58 3.14 -12.62
CA ASN A 194 13.97 2.75 -12.33
C ASN A 194 14.30 2.75 -10.83
N ASN A 195 13.41 3.26 -9.97
CA ASN A 195 13.53 3.22 -8.52
C ASN A 195 12.72 2.03 -7.96
N GLN A 196 13.10 0.81 -8.33
CA GLN A 196 12.29 -0.39 -8.10
C GLN A 196 12.04 -0.66 -6.61
N PHE A 197 13.03 -0.43 -5.75
CA PHE A 197 12.89 -0.58 -4.30
C PHE A 197 11.92 0.41 -3.66
N TRP A 198 11.58 1.51 -4.33
CA TRP A 198 10.57 2.45 -3.83
C TRP A 198 9.15 1.87 -3.90
N ALA A 199 8.94 0.68 -4.48
CA ALA A 199 7.67 -0.02 -4.41
C ALA A 199 7.20 -0.23 -2.95
N VAL A 200 8.13 -0.39 -1.98
CA VAL A 200 7.80 -0.60 -0.56
C VAL A 200 7.20 0.61 0.15
N ILE A 201 7.25 1.80 -0.46
CA ILE A 201 6.58 3.01 0.07
C ILE A 201 5.26 3.30 -0.64
N GLY A 202 5.06 2.73 -1.83
CA GLY A 202 3.93 2.98 -2.70
C GLY A 202 2.68 2.13 -2.43
N GLY A 203 2.26 2.00 -1.18
CA GLY A 203 1.15 1.12 -0.79
C GLY A 203 -0.26 1.59 -1.18
N HIS A 204 -1.23 0.68 -1.08
CA HIS A 204 -2.63 0.93 -1.44
C HIS A 204 -3.59 0.38 -0.37
N TRP A 205 -4.77 0.98 -0.27
CA TRP A 205 -5.92 0.52 0.52
C TRP A 205 -7.10 0.37 -0.43
N LEU A 206 -7.32 -0.83 -0.97
CA LEU A 206 -8.26 -1.06 -2.07
C LEU A 206 -9.73 -1.23 -1.63
N GLY A 207 -10.03 -0.98 -0.36
CA GLY A 207 -11.36 -1.14 0.23
C GLY A 207 -11.26 -1.64 1.66
N GLN A 208 -12.37 -1.73 2.38
CA GLN A 208 -12.39 -2.23 3.74
C GLN A 208 -12.85 -3.69 3.77
N ASN A 209 -12.06 -4.57 4.40
CA ASN A 209 -12.35 -6.00 4.57
C ASN A 209 -12.41 -6.81 3.26
N GLU A 210 -11.60 -6.43 2.26
CA GLU A 210 -11.42 -7.24 1.07
C GLU A 210 -10.26 -8.23 1.26
N TYR A 211 -10.58 -9.51 1.38
CA TYR A 211 -9.62 -10.60 1.60
C TYR A 211 -8.45 -10.52 0.60
N GLY A 212 -7.21 -10.56 1.06
CA GLY A 212 -6.01 -10.53 0.21
C GLY A 212 -5.52 -9.13 -0.21
N ALA A 213 -6.35 -8.08 -0.14
CA ALA A 213 -5.93 -6.69 -0.37
C ALA A 213 -5.83 -5.91 0.95
N THR A 214 -6.90 -5.95 1.74
CA THR A 214 -7.04 -5.31 3.06
C THR A 214 -7.95 -6.19 3.92
N TYR A 215 -7.35 -7.10 4.67
CA TYR A 215 -8.11 -8.14 5.36
C TYR A 215 -8.32 -7.78 6.83
N MET A 216 -9.56 -7.74 7.33
CA MET A 216 -9.88 -7.42 8.74
C MET A 216 -9.14 -6.15 9.23
N LYS A 217 -9.16 -5.09 8.41
CA LYS A 217 -8.50 -3.78 8.64
C LYS A 217 -6.98 -3.79 8.58
N TYR A 218 -6.39 -4.89 8.17
CA TYR A 218 -4.95 -5.03 8.01
C TYR A 218 -4.51 -4.78 6.59
N ASN A 219 -3.57 -3.85 6.43
CA ASN A 219 -2.80 -3.60 5.23
C ASN A 219 -1.35 -4.10 5.44
N PRO A 220 -0.99 -5.29 4.93
CA PRO A 220 0.36 -5.83 5.08
C PRO A 220 1.43 -5.10 4.26
N TYR A 221 1.02 -4.29 3.28
CA TYR A 221 1.93 -3.72 2.28
C TYR A 221 2.09 -2.20 2.39
N GLY A 222 1.16 -1.52 3.06
CA GLY A 222 1.11 -0.07 3.12
C GLY A 222 1.98 0.52 4.24
N ARG A 223 2.76 1.55 3.89
CA ARG A 223 3.35 2.49 4.85
C ARG A 223 2.27 3.35 5.49
N ALA A 224 2.50 3.77 6.73
CA ALA A 224 1.58 4.59 7.49
C ALA A 224 2.35 5.57 8.40
N PRO A 225 1.78 6.72 8.79
CA PRO A 225 2.54 7.82 9.38
C PRO A 225 3.04 7.51 10.79
N ASP A 226 4.27 7.97 11.07
CA ASP A 226 4.95 7.79 12.36
C ASP A 226 4.67 8.91 13.37
N THR A 227 3.96 9.97 12.98
CA THR A 227 3.61 11.11 13.85
C THR A 227 2.18 11.55 13.57
N ALA A 228 1.63 12.36 14.48
CA ALA A 228 0.29 12.92 14.36
C ALA A 228 0.20 14.11 13.38
N HIS A 229 1.24 14.45 12.63
CA HIS A 229 1.24 15.65 11.79
C HIS A 229 0.09 15.67 10.76
N VAL A 230 -0.75 16.73 10.79
CA VAL A 230 -1.90 16.87 9.88
C VAL A 230 -1.47 17.50 8.56
N GLN A 231 -1.62 16.76 7.46
CA GLN A 231 -1.31 17.28 6.14
C GLN A 231 -2.41 18.20 5.60
N TRP A 232 -3.68 17.85 5.82
CA TRP A 232 -4.87 18.66 5.49
C TRP A 232 -6.12 18.14 6.22
N THR A 233 -7.16 18.98 6.29
CA THR A 233 -8.52 18.59 6.68
C THR A 233 -9.51 18.87 5.54
N TYR A 234 -10.57 18.07 5.47
CA TYR A 234 -11.62 18.20 4.45
C TYR A 234 -13.01 18.14 5.10
N PRO A 235 -13.80 19.22 5.12
CA PRO A 235 -15.13 19.23 5.73
C PRO A 235 -16.12 18.41 4.92
N LEU A 236 -16.80 17.46 5.59
CA LEU A 236 -17.73 16.54 4.92
C LEU A 236 -19.19 16.93 5.15
N THR A 237 -19.52 17.42 6.34
CA THR A 237 -20.83 17.97 6.71
C THR A 237 -20.65 19.01 7.84
N TRP A 238 -21.74 19.60 8.32
CA TRP A 238 -21.69 20.48 9.49
C TRP A 238 -21.30 19.71 10.75
N GLY A 239 -20.38 20.28 11.53
CA GLY A 239 -19.83 19.67 12.74
C GLY A 239 -19.50 20.66 13.84
N GLY A 240 -19.08 20.13 14.98
CA GLY A 240 -18.83 20.92 16.18
C GLY A 240 -20.11 21.28 16.95
N ILE A 241 -20.03 22.36 17.72
CA ILE A 241 -21.13 22.91 18.52
C ILE A 241 -22.00 23.83 17.67
N VAL A 242 -23.33 23.68 17.77
CA VAL A 242 -24.31 24.49 17.03
C VAL A 242 -24.27 25.96 17.45
N GLY A 243 -24.15 26.21 18.76
CA GLY A 243 -24.02 27.54 19.35
C GLY A 243 -25.32 28.34 19.50
N GLY A 244 -25.31 29.30 20.44
CA GLY A 244 -26.39 30.27 20.69
C GLY A 244 -27.49 29.82 21.66
N ASP A 245 -28.23 30.79 22.22
CA ASP A 245 -29.30 30.60 23.23
C ASP A 245 -30.58 29.94 22.67
N HIS A 246 -30.58 29.55 21.39
CA HIS A 246 -31.74 28.99 20.68
C HIS A 246 -31.66 27.46 20.49
N ALA A 247 -30.58 26.81 20.92
CA ALA A 247 -30.52 25.36 20.96
C ALA A 247 -31.44 24.83 22.07
N ILE A 248 -32.14 23.71 21.82
CA ILE A 248 -33.07 23.08 22.78
C ILE A 248 -32.35 22.66 24.08
N SER A 249 -31.03 22.47 24.01
CA SER A 249 -30.13 22.33 25.16
C SER A 249 -28.87 23.16 24.96
N ASP A 250 -28.31 23.66 26.05
CA ASP A 250 -26.98 24.27 26.05
C ASP A 250 -25.94 23.28 25.47
N TYR A 251 -24.98 23.79 24.71
CA TYR A 251 -23.85 23.02 24.17
C TYR A 251 -24.21 21.87 23.20
N MET A 252 -25.37 21.92 22.54
CA MET A 252 -25.75 20.93 21.53
C MET A 252 -24.72 20.89 20.38
N SER A 253 -24.22 19.69 20.06
CA SER A 253 -23.37 19.44 18.89
C SER A 253 -24.18 18.99 17.68
N PHE A 254 -23.61 19.10 16.48
CA PHE A 254 -24.16 18.45 15.29
C PHE A 254 -24.12 16.93 15.45
N TYR A 255 -25.11 16.25 14.85
CA TYR A 255 -25.24 14.79 14.93
C TYR A 255 -24.11 14.07 14.19
N SER A 256 -23.31 13.28 14.91
CA SER A 256 -22.08 12.62 14.40
C SER A 256 -22.32 11.53 13.35
N GLY A 257 -23.53 10.97 13.24
CA GLY A 257 -23.82 9.84 12.35
C GLY A 257 -23.37 8.47 12.89
N SER A 258 -22.54 8.41 13.94
CA SER A 258 -21.98 7.19 14.55
C SER A 258 -22.98 6.06 14.84
N GLN A 259 -24.25 6.39 15.11
CA GLN A 259 -25.23 5.39 15.50
C GLN A 259 -25.74 4.55 14.31
N TYR A 260 -26.00 5.19 13.16
CA TYR A 260 -26.68 4.54 12.01
C TYR A 260 -26.39 5.17 10.64
N GLN A 261 -25.65 6.27 10.57
CA GLN A 261 -25.41 7.03 9.33
C GLN A 261 -23.96 7.49 9.21
N LEU A 262 -23.04 6.53 9.27
CA LEU A 262 -21.62 6.73 9.00
C LEU A 262 -21.42 7.53 7.70
N LYS A 263 -20.52 8.51 7.74
CA LYS A 263 -20.36 9.55 6.70
C LYS A 263 -19.19 9.28 5.77
N PHE A 264 -18.19 8.54 6.23
CA PHE A 264 -16.94 8.30 5.51
C PHE A 264 -16.63 6.80 5.43
N THR A 265 -17.62 5.99 5.06
CA THR A 265 -17.48 4.53 4.97
C THR A 265 -16.67 4.09 3.77
N ASN A 266 -15.85 3.05 3.94
CA ASN A 266 -15.10 2.38 2.87
C ASN A 266 -14.23 3.33 2.01
N PRO A 267 -13.37 4.17 2.62
CA PRO A 267 -12.43 4.97 1.86
C PRO A 267 -11.43 4.07 1.12
N ILE A 268 -11.04 4.48 -0.09
CA ILE A 268 -10.04 3.77 -0.92
C ILE A 268 -8.84 4.69 -1.15
N ILE A 269 -7.64 4.21 -0.85
CA ILE A 269 -6.38 4.88 -1.20
C ILE A 269 -5.73 4.10 -2.34
N MET A 270 -5.59 4.73 -3.50
CA MET A 270 -4.93 4.10 -4.65
C MET A 270 -4.13 5.15 -5.41
N TYR A 271 -2.85 4.85 -5.63
CA TYR A 271 -1.94 5.70 -6.41
C TYR A 271 -1.91 7.18 -5.97
N GLY A 272 -1.76 7.44 -4.67
CA GLY A 272 -1.68 8.82 -4.14
C GLY A 272 -3.00 9.58 -4.16
N ASN A 273 -4.13 8.91 -4.40
CA ASN A 273 -5.46 9.50 -4.39
C ASN A 273 -6.33 8.81 -3.35
N LEU A 274 -7.20 9.58 -2.70
CA LEU A 274 -8.25 9.12 -1.81
C LEU A 274 -9.61 9.22 -2.52
N TYR A 275 -10.38 8.12 -2.50
CA TYR A 275 -11.71 8.02 -3.07
C TYR A 275 -12.76 7.72 -1.99
N PHE A 276 -13.87 8.45 -1.99
CA PHE A 276 -14.95 8.27 -1.01
C PHE A 276 -16.28 8.84 -1.51
N SER A 277 -17.38 8.38 -0.91
CA SER A 277 -18.73 8.89 -1.16
C SER A 277 -18.98 10.18 -0.39
N LEU A 278 -19.70 11.13 -1.01
CA LEU A 278 -20.17 12.33 -0.35
C LEU A 278 -21.58 12.13 0.25
N PRO A 279 -21.78 12.42 1.55
CA PRO A 279 -23.09 12.37 2.17
C PRO A 279 -24.01 13.49 1.67
N VAL A 280 -25.32 13.29 1.79
CA VAL A 280 -26.35 14.34 1.61
C VAL A 280 -27.03 14.54 2.94
N ASN A 281 -26.72 15.64 3.63
CA ASN A 281 -27.26 15.92 4.97
C ASN A 281 -27.02 14.68 5.88
N ASN A 282 -28.07 14.19 6.55
CA ASN A 282 -27.98 13.02 7.41
C ASN A 282 -27.93 11.68 6.67
N ALA A 283 -28.10 11.62 5.35
CA ALA A 283 -27.87 10.38 4.59
C ALA A 283 -26.38 10.02 4.53
N ILE A 284 -26.06 8.72 4.48
CA ILE A 284 -24.70 8.17 4.35
C ILE A 284 -24.04 8.64 3.03
N GLN A 285 -24.83 8.72 1.96
CA GLN A 285 -24.38 9.05 0.61
C GLN A 285 -25.48 9.77 -0.18
N GLY A 286 -25.10 10.37 -1.30
CA GLY A 286 -26.06 10.88 -2.31
C GLY A 286 -25.55 12.07 -3.13
N ASN A 287 -24.38 12.61 -2.81
CA ASN A 287 -23.79 13.76 -3.51
C ASN A 287 -22.71 13.35 -4.52
N GLY A 288 -22.57 12.05 -4.80
CA GLY A 288 -21.56 11.52 -5.70
C GLY A 288 -20.40 10.81 -5.00
N VAL A 289 -19.47 10.33 -5.81
CA VAL A 289 -18.14 9.90 -5.37
C VAL A 289 -17.13 10.97 -5.73
N THR A 290 -16.18 11.22 -4.84
CA THR A 290 -15.11 12.21 -5.00
C THR A 290 -13.75 11.55 -4.94
N ALA A 291 -12.82 12.07 -5.75
CA ALA A 291 -11.39 11.83 -5.63
C ALA A 291 -10.68 13.09 -5.15
N VAL A 292 -9.80 12.94 -4.16
CA VAL A 292 -8.89 14.00 -3.71
C VAL A 292 -7.44 13.50 -3.80
N ASP A 293 -6.52 14.40 -4.10
CA ASP A 293 -5.09 14.15 -4.00
C ASP A 293 -4.73 13.93 -2.53
N LEU A 294 -4.16 12.76 -2.20
CA LEU A 294 -3.92 12.32 -0.82
C LEU A 294 -2.93 13.23 -0.08
N ARG A 295 -2.01 13.87 -0.80
CA ARG A 295 -0.95 14.71 -0.24
C ARG A 295 -1.38 16.15 -0.03
N THR A 296 -2.35 16.64 -0.79
CA THR A 296 -2.74 18.06 -0.79
C THR A 296 -4.20 18.31 -0.39
N GLY A 297 -5.04 17.27 -0.38
CA GLY A 297 -6.47 17.38 -0.08
C GLY A 297 -7.27 18.05 -1.20
N LYS A 298 -6.64 18.35 -2.34
CA LYS A 298 -7.28 19.01 -3.47
C LYS A 298 -8.21 18.03 -4.17
N THR A 299 -9.48 18.40 -4.34
CA THR A 299 -10.42 17.67 -5.20
C THR A 299 -9.90 17.60 -6.63
N LEU A 300 -9.77 16.37 -7.14
CA LEU A 300 -9.39 16.08 -8.51
C LEU A 300 -10.64 16.01 -9.41
N TRP A 301 -11.65 15.26 -8.94
CA TRP A 301 -12.95 15.15 -9.59
C TRP A 301 -14.04 14.76 -8.58
N THR A 302 -15.28 15.06 -8.95
CA THR A 302 -16.50 14.56 -8.29
C THR A 302 -17.46 14.07 -9.36
N ASN A 303 -17.92 12.82 -9.24
CA ASN A 303 -18.93 12.26 -10.12
C ASN A 303 -20.26 12.08 -9.36
N PRO A 304 -21.27 12.93 -9.60
CA PRO A 304 -22.58 12.83 -8.95
C PRO A 304 -23.44 11.65 -9.43
N ALA A 305 -23.07 10.99 -10.53
CA ALA A 305 -23.79 9.82 -11.04
C ALA A 305 -23.44 8.53 -10.28
N LEU A 306 -22.35 8.53 -9.50
CA LEU A 306 -21.94 7.40 -8.67
C LEU A 306 -22.52 7.55 -7.26
N THR A 307 -23.09 6.48 -6.72
CA THR A 307 -23.62 6.48 -5.35
C THR A 307 -22.58 6.05 -4.33
N SER A 308 -21.70 5.12 -4.69
CA SER A 308 -20.61 4.61 -3.85
C SER A 308 -19.49 3.98 -4.67
N VAL A 309 -18.35 3.74 -4.01
CA VAL A 309 -17.28 2.85 -4.48
C VAL A 309 -17.24 1.61 -3.61
N THR A 310 -17.06 0.45 -4.21
CA THR A 310 -17.02 -0.84 -3.52
C THR A 310 -15.58 -1.26 -3.23
N PHE A 311 -14.70 -1.25 -4.24
CA PHE A 311 -13.28 -1.58 -4.09
C PHE A 311 -12.46 -1.04 -5.27
N GLY A 312 -11.14 -0.94 -5.08
CA GLY A 312 -10.16 -0.64 -6.12
C GLY A 312 -9.55 -1.91 -6.70
N GLN A 313 -8.90 -1.79 -7.85
CA GLN A 313 -8.17 -2.88 -8.49
C GLN A 313 -6.91 -2.34 -9.17
N LEU A 314 -5.80 -3.05 -9.00
CA LEU A 314 -4.57 -2.87 -9.77
C LEU A 314 -4.13 -4.24 -10.30
N TYR A 315 -4.46 -4.51 -11.56
CA TYR A 315 -4.17 -5.80 -12.18
C TYR A 315 -2.89 -5.77 -13.02
N ASP A 316 -1.97 -6.68 -12.70
CA ASP A 316 -0.74 -6.96 -13.41
C ASP A 316 -1.00 -7.89 -14.58
N TYR A 317 -0.78 -7.40 -15.81
CA TYR A 317 -1.00 -8.18 -17.02
C TYR A 317 0.32 -8.55 -17.67
N GLU A 318 0.56 -9.86 -17.73
CA GLU A 318 1.76 -10.43 -18.30
C GLU A 318 1.44 -11.23 -19.57
N SER A 319 2.04 -10.81 -20.69
CA SER A 319 1.98 -11.48 -21.99
C SER A 319 3.28 -11.23 -22.76
N PRO A 320 3.59 -11.97 -23.83
CA PRO A 320 4.79 -11.69 -24.63
C PRO A 320 4.88 -10.25 -25.20
N ASN A 321 3.77 -9.51 -25.22
CA ASN A 321 3.68 -8.18 -25.85
C ASN A 321 3.35 -7.04 -24.88
N GLN A 322 2.89 -7.35 -23.67
CA GLN A 322 2.41 -6.39 -22.68
C GLN A 322 2.81 -6.89 -21.30
N HIS A 323 3.42 -6.01 -20.52
CA HIS A 323 3.90 -6.26 -19.16
C HIS A 323 3.49 -5.10 -18.26
N GLY A 324 3.17 -5.40 -17.01
CA GLY A 324 2.83 -4.43 -15.98
C GLY A 324 1.34 -4.14 -15.77
N THR A 325 1.06 -3.16 -14.90
CA THR A 325 -0.31 -2.88 -14.45
C THR A 325 -1.14 -2.19 -15.53
N THR A 326 -2.16 -2.89 -16.05
CA THR A 326 -3.04 -2.37 -17.11
C THR A 326 -4.52 -2.30 -16.70
N GLY A 327 -4.94 -2.99 -15.63
CA GLY A 327 -6.30 -2.97 -15.11
C GLY A 327 -6.47 -2.18 -13.82
N SER A 328 -6.29 -0.85 -13.91
CA SER A 328 -6.47 0.07 -12.79
C SER A 328 -7.90 0.61 -12.75
N TYR A 329 -8.73 0.08 -11.86
CA TYR A 329 -10.16 0.40 -11.82
C TYR A 329 -10.65 0.72 -10.41
N LEU A 330 -11.65 1.59 -10.32
CA LEU A 330 -12.59 1.60 -9.20
C LEU A 330 -13.82 0.82 -9.61
N TRP A 331 -14.33 0.00 -8.71
CA TRP A 331 -15.51 -0.81 -8.96
C TRP A 331 -16.69 -0.33 -8.13
N TYR A 332 -17.82 -0.18 -8.81
CA TYR A 332 -19.12 0.05 -8.19
C TYR A 332 -20.00 -1.19 -8.39
N SER A 333 -20.45 -1.81 -7.30
CA SER A 333 -21.44 -2.89 -7.36
C SER A 333 -22.84 -2.30 -7.47
N GLY A 334 -23.57 -2.66 -8.52
CA GLY A 334 -24.90 -2.12 -8.75
C GLY A 334 -25.68 -2.83 -9.85
N THR A 335 -26.54 -2.07 -10.52
CA THR A 335 -27.35 -2.55 -11.64
C THR A 335 -26.80 -1.94 -12.93
N ALA A 336 -26.31 -2.78 -13.83
CA ALA A 336 -25.96 -2.36 -15.18
C ALA A 336 -27.23 -2.16 -16.03
N ILE A 337 -27.22 -1.11 -16.87
CA ILE A 337 -28.31 -0.75 -17.79
C ILE A 337 -27.71 -0.57 -19.18
N GLY A 338 -28.23 -1.26 -20.21
CA GLY A 338 -27.76 -1.07 -21.59
C GLY A 338 -28.18 -2.18 -22.57
N THR A 339 -27.76 -2.03 -23.83
CA THR A 339 -27.90 -3.05 -24.89
C THR A 339 -26.80 -4.11 -24.78
N GLY A 340 -27.02 -5.33 -25.28
CA GLY A 340 -26.05 -6.44 -25.20
C GLY A 340 -26.03 -7.22 -23.89
N ILE A 341 -26.92 -6.89 -22.94
CA ILE A 341 -27.16 -7.70 -21.75
C ILE A 341 -27.91 -8.95 -22.18
N THR A 342 -27.18 -10.05 -22.35
CA THR A 342 -27.81 -11.37 -22.41
C THR A 342 -28.31 -11.67 -21.01
N ASN A 343 -29.63 -11.56 -20.78
CA ASN A 343 -30.27 -12.25 -19.68
C ASN A 343 -30.10 -13.74 -19.98
N PRO A 344 -29.15 -14.44 -19.34
CA PRO A 344 -28.98 -15.84 -19.59
C PRO A 344 -30.18 -16.43 -18.87
N ASN A 345 -31.24 -16.74 -19.64
CA ASN A 345 -32.56 -17.19 -19.18
C ASN A 345 -32.45 -17.67 -17.74
N GLN A 346 -32.93 -16.87 -16.77
CA GLN A 346 -32.67 -17.11 -15.34
C GLN A 346 -32.89 -18.59 -14.96
N THR A 347 -33.81 -19.26 -15.65
CA THR A 347 -34.10 -20.70 -15.62
C THR A 347 -32.90 -21.62 -15.94
N ALA A 348 -32.05 -21.27 -16.91
CA ALA A 348 -30.85 -21.99 -17.31
C ALA A 348 -29.70 -21.74 -16.32
N ILE A 349 -29.47 -20.51 -15.83
CA ILE A 349 -28.51 -20.29 -14.72
C ILE A 349 -28.95 -21.03 -13.46
N ASN A 350 -30.24 -20.99 -13.12
CA ASN A 350 -30.80 -21.71 -11.98
C ASN A 350 -30.70 -23.24 -12.12
N GLN A 351 -30.49 -23.76 -13.35
CA GLN A 351 -30.20 -25.16 -13.63
C GLN A 351 -28.71 -25.53 -13.42
N TYR A 352 -27.78 -24.56 -13.50
CA TYR A 352 -26.33 -24.78 -13.36
C TYR A 352 -25.74 -24.26 -12.04
N ILE A 353 -26.43 -23.31 -11.40
CA ILE A 353 -26.09 -22.70 -10.12
C ILE A 353 -27.37 -22.80 -9.30
N GLY A 354 -27.42 -23.74 -8.36
CA GLY A 354 -28.62 -23.99 -7.54
C GLY A 354 -29.14 -22.70 -6.92
N ALA A 355 -30.24 -22.18 -7.48
CA ALA A 355 -30.78 -20.91 -7.07
C ALA A 355 -31.47 -21.03 -5.71
N THR A 356 -31.15 -20.06 -4.86
CA THR A 356 -31.93 -19.67 -3.69
C THR A 356 -33.27 -19.10 -4.13
N SER A 357 -34.27 -19.96 -4.34
CA SER A 357 -35.67 -19.63 -4.05
C SER A 357 -36.47 -20.92 -3.87
N PHE A 358 -37.16 -21.01 -2.74
CA PHE A 358 -38.16 -22.03 -2.45
C PHE A 358 -39.22 -22.04 -3.56
N LEU A 359 -39.44 -23.20 -4.20
CA LEU A 359 -40.72 -23.93 -4.31
C LEU A 359 -40.53 -25.12 -5.28
N GLY A 360 -40.99 -26.29 -4.87
CA GLY A 360 -40.51 -27.58 -5.35
C GLY A 360 -40.92 -27.98 -6.77
N ALA A 361 -40.01 -28.73 -7.42
CA ALA A 361 -40.32 -29.88 -8.28
C ALA A 361 -39.03 -30.69 -8.53
N SER A 362 -39.12 -32.01 -8.33
CA SER A 362 -38.03 -32.97 -8.52
C SER A 362 -37.74 -33.25 -10.00
N TYR A 363 -36.48 -33.33 -10.43
CA TYR A 363 -36.11 -33.85 -11.76
C TYR A 363 -34.88 -34.77 -11.74
N GLY A 364 -34.91 -35.79 -12.61
CA GLY A 364 -34.11 -37.02 -12.58
C GLY A 364 -32.76 -37.02 -13.34
N PRO A 365 -32.13 -38.20 -13.52
CA PRO A 365 -30.68 -38.37 -13.58
C PRO A 365 -30.04 -38.30 -15.00
N GLN A 366 -30.48 -37.41 -15.89
CA GLN A 366 -30.07 -37.47 -17.32
C GLN A 366 -29.26 -36.28 -17.89
N TYR A 367 -28.71 -35.38 -17.09
CA TYR A 367 -27.94 -34.24 -17.63
C TYR A 367 -26.43 -34.45 -17.57
N ASN A 368 -25.93 -35.21 -18.56
CA ASN A 368 -24.53 -35.16 -18.99
C ASN A 368 -24.25 -33.83 -19.71
N LEU A 369 -23.09 -33.25 -19.42
CA LEU A 369 -22.57 -31.99 -19.96
C LEU A 369 -22.56 -31.99 -21.50
N GLY A 370 -23.45 -31.21 -22.11
CA GLY A 370 -23.46 -30.91 -23.54
C GLY A 370 -23.59 -29.40 -23.76
N SER A 371 -22.58 -28.83 -24.43
CA SER A 371 -22.55 -27.52 -25.12
C SER A 371 -23.66 -26.51 -24.76
N VAL A 372 -23.27 -25.47 -24.00
CA VAL A 372 -24.11 -24.28 -23.76
C VAL A 372 -24.44 -23.62 -25.11
N PRO A 373 -25.71 -23.42 -25.48
CA PRO A 373 -26.06 -22.72 -26.71
C PRO A 373 -25.66 -21.25 -26.61
N ALA A 374 -24.96 -20.74 -27.63
CA ALA A 374 -24.73 -19.31 -27.78
C ALA A 374 -26.08 -18.58 -27.93
N ILE A 375 -26.41 -17.68 -27.01
CA ILE A 375 -27.63 -16.87 -27.08
C ILE A 375 -27.39 -15.70 -28.04
N THR A 376 -27.86 -15.83 -29.27
CA THR A 376 -27.98 -14.75 -30.25
C THR A 376 -29.34 -14.06 -30.11
N ALA A 377 -29.46 -13.10 -29.19
CA ALA A 377 -30.59 -12.17 -29.18
C ALA A 377 -30.18 -10.81 -28.57
N ASN A 378 -29.64 -9.93 -29.42
CA ASN A 378 -29.52 -8.51 -29.13
C ASN A 378 -30.88 -7.84 -29.39
N THR A 379 -31.40 -7.03 -28.45
CA THR A 379 -32.19 -5.77 -28.67
C THR A 379 -33.23 -5.40 -27.58
N GLN A 380 -33.04 -5.71 -26.29
CA GLN A 380 -33.77 -4.99 -25.23
C GLN A 380 -32.86 -4.56 -24.09
N ALA A 381 -33.11 -3.36 -23.52
CA ALA A 381 -32.45 -2.91 -22.29
C ALA A 381 -33.02 -3.74 -21.13
N VAL A 382 -32.16 -4.50 -20.46
CA VAL A 382 -32.54 -5.32 -19.30
C VAL A 382 -31.70 -4.86 -18.11
N ASN A 383 -32.30 -4.79 -16.92
CA ASN A 383 -31.57 -4.50 -15.70
C ASN A 383 -30.81 -5.75 -15.26
N ALA A 384 -29.49 -5.67 -15.06
CA ALA A 384 -28.67 -6.75 -14.52
C ALA A 384 -28.20 -6.40 -13.09
N PRO A 385 -28.97 -6.73 -12.03
CA PRO A 385 -28.55 -6.50 -10.65
C PRO A 385 -27.35 -7.39 -10.28
N GLY A 386 -26.48 -6.89 -9.40
CA GLY A 386 -25.26 -7.60 -8.99
C GLY A 386 -24.11 -7.47 -9.99
N SER A 387 -24.18 -6.50 -10.90
CA SER A 387 -23.10 -6.20 -11.84
C SER A 387 -21.99 -5.41 -11.17
N TRP A 388 -20.75 -5.55 -11.67
CA TRP A 388 -19.64 -4.68 -11.30
C TRP A 388 -19.40 -3.66 -12.41
N ILE A 389 -19.37 -2.39 -12.06
CA ILE A 389 -19.29 -1.27 -12.99
C ILE A 389 -17.91 -0.65 -12.83
N ALA A 390 -17.11 -0.70 -13.88
CA ALA A 390 -15.75 -0.18 -13.89
C ALA A 390 -15.77 1.34 -14.06
N VAL A 391 -15.01 2.03 -13.21
CA VAL A 391 -14.83 3.48 -13.19
C VAL A 391 -13.34 3.77 -13.34
N ASP A 392 -13.02 4.71 -14.22
CA ASP A 392 -11.66 5.24 -14.35
C ASP A 392 -11.28 6.04 -13.10
N PRO A 393 -10.28 5.60 -12.31
CA PRO A 393 -9.84 6.31 -11.11
C PRO A 393 -9.28 7.72 -11.38
N GLN A 394 -8.79 8.01 -12.59
CA GLN A 394 -8.21 9.32 -12.91
C GLN A 394 -9.28 10.36 -13.25
N THR A 395 -10.36 9.95 -13.91
CA THR A 395 -11.36 10.89 -14.43
C THR A 395 -12.75 10.74 -13.80
N GLY A 396 -12.99 9.67 -13.05
CA GLY A 396 -14.29 9.32 -12.48
C GLY A 396 -15.31 8.85 -13.53
N LYS A 397 -14.91 8.64 -14.79
CA LYS A 397 -15.82 8.22 -15.87
C LYS A 397 -16.12 6.73 -15.79
N LEU A 398 -17.35 6.36 -16.11
CA LEU A 398 -17.73 4.96 -16.32
C LEU A 398 -17.05 4.42 -17.59
N LEU A 399 -16.55 3.19 -17.51
CA LEU A 399 -15.85 2.53 -18.61
C LEU A 399 -16.71 1.42 -19.23
N PHE A 400 -16.97 0.36 -18.48
CA PHE A 400 -17.68 -0.85 -18.90
C PHE A 400 -18.35 -1.53 -17.69
N ASN A 401 -19.19 -2.54 -17.97
CA ASN A 401 -19.86 -3.31 -16.93
C ASN A 401 -19.56 -4.81 -17.05
N GLU A 402 -19.23 -5.44 -15.94
CA GLU A 402 -19.26 -6.88 -15.75
C GLU A 402 -20.66 -7.28 -15.24
N THR A 403 -21.40 -8.02 -16.06
CA THR A 403 -22.76 -8.49 -15.77
C THR A 403 -22.75 -9.98 -15.44
N ASN A 404 -23.77 -10.45 -14.71
CA ASN A 404 -23.87 -11.84 -14.24
C ASN A 404 -22.66 -12.29 -13.40
N VAL A 405 -22.10 -11.37 -12.59
CA VAL A 405 -21.06 -11.70 -11.61
C VAL A 405 -21.68 -12.64 -10.55
N PRO A 406 -21.09 -13.81 -10.29
CA PRO A 406 -21.68 -14.76 -9.36
C PRO A 406 -21.56 -14.29 -7.91
N SER A 407 -22.42 -14.80 -7.04
CA SER A 407 -22.29 -14.59 -5.58
C SER A 407 -21.28 -15.57 -4.98
N GLY A 408 -20.59 -15.15 -3.91
CA GLY A 408 -19.64 -15.99 -3.19
C GLY A 408 -18.73 -15.16 -2.29
N THR A 409 -17.64 -15.76 -1.82
CA THR A 409 -16.63 -15.07 -1.01
C THR A 409 -15.58 -14.46 -1.92
N ARG A 410 -15.46 -13.13 -1.91
CA ARG A 410 -14.45 -12.40 -2.68
C ARG A 410 -13.05 -12.57 -2.08
N ALA A 411 -12.03 -12.58 -2.93
CA ALA A 411 -10.64 -12.45 -2.52
C ALA A 411 -9.80 -11.80 -3.63
N TYR A 412 -8.73 -11.10 -3.26
CA TYR A 412 -7.77 -10.47 -4.16
C TYR A 412 -6.69 -11.50 -4.52
N GLY A 413 -6.53 -11.74 -5.81
CA GLY A 413 -5.56 -12.69 -6.36
C GLY A 413 -4.16 -12.09 -6.48
N PRO A 414 -3.15 -12.95 -6.70
CA PRO A 414 -1.74 -12.54 -6.75
C PRO A 414 -1.38 -11.66 -7.93
N GLN A 415 -2.16 -11.65 -9.02
CA GLN A 415 -1.98 -10.73 -10.16
C GLN A 415 -2.83 -9.47 -10.00
N GLY A 416 -3.53 -9.31 -8.87
CA GLY A 416 -4.46 -8.22 -8.63
C GLY A 416 -5.83 -8.38 -9.29
N GLU A 417 -6.19 -9.61 -9.64
CA GLU A 417 -7.53 -10.00 -10.05
C GLU A 417 -8.47 -10.12 -8.85
N TRP A 418 -9.76 -9.87 -9.07
CA TRP A 418 -10.78 -10.19 -8.08
C TRP A 418 -11.34 -11.59 -8.35
N LEU A 419 -11.21 -12.44 -7.34
CA LEU A 419 -11.66 -13.81 -7.34
C LEU A 419 -12.94 -13.96 -6.52
N ILE A 420 -13.83 -14.86 -6.93
CA ILE A 420 -15.00 -15.27 -6.13
C ILE A 420 -14.99 -16.78 -5.98
N TYR A 421 -15.00 -17.24 -4.73
CA TYR A 421 -15.06 -18.66 -4.39
C TYR A 421 -16.44 -19.04 -3.87
N ASN A 422 -16.89 -20.23 -4.24
CA ASN A 422 -18.09 -20.82 -3.66
C ASN A 422 -18.08 -22.34 -3.73
N ILE A 423 -18.92 -22.95 -2.91
CA ILE A 423 -19.16 -24.39 -2.90
C ILE A 423 -20.55 -24.70 -3.44
N GLY A 424 -20.65 -25.76 -4.23
CA GLY A 424 -21.87 -26.14 -4.94
C GLY A 424 -22.37 -27.53 -4.59
N ARG A 425 -23.67 -27.75 -4.84
CA ARG A 425 -24.37 -29.04 -4.73
C ARG A 425 -25.30 -29.23 -5.93
N ALA A 426 -25.62 -30.48 -6.27
CA ALA A 426 -26.46 -30.80 -7.43
C ALA A 426 -27.93 -30.35 -7.27
N ASN A 427 -28.46 -30.39 -6.05
CA ASN A 427 -29.81 -29.93 -5.71
C ASN A 427 -29.90 -29.62 -4.20
N ALA A 428 -31.02 -29.05 -3.75
CA ALA A 428 -31.19 -28.56 -2.38
C ALA A 428 -31.01 -29.62 -1.26
N THR A 429 -31.17 -30.90 -1.58
CA THR A 429 -31.05 -32.01 -0.62
C THR A 429 -29.74 -32.80 -0.76
N SER A 430 -28.92 -32.49 -1.77
CA SER A 430 -27.63 -33.13 -1.99
C SER A 430 -26.53 -32.51 -1.13
N PRO A 431 -25.48 -33.28 -0.77
CA PRO A 431 -24.29 -32.71 -0.16
C PRO A 431 -23.59 -31.73 -1.11
N PHE A 432 -22.77 -30.86 -0.53
CA PHE A 432 -21.89 -29.98 -1.30
C PHE A 432 -20.66 -30.77 -1.76
N THR A 433 -20.47 -30.82 -3.08
CA THR A 433 -19.49 -31.72 -3.73
C THR A 433 -18.56 -30.99 -4.68
N TYR A 434 -18.78 -29.69 -4.93
CA TYR A 434 -17.96 -28.92 -5.87
C TYR A 434 -17.43 -27.65 -5.22
N LEU A 435 -16.25 -27.22 -5.64
CA LEU A 435 -15.65 -25.92 -5.35
C LEU A 435 -15.29 -25.26 -6.68
N TRP A 436 -15.60 -23.98 -6.82
CA TRP A 436 -15.24 -23.22 -8.02
C TRP A 436 -14.66 -21.85 -7.65
N GLN A 437 -13.84 -21.33 -8.56
CA GLN A 437 -13.23 -20.00 -8.51
C GLN A 437 -13.60 -19.25 -9.79
N TRP A 438 -14.34 -18.17 -9.63
CA TRP A 438 -14.60 -17.17 -10.65
C TRP A 438 -13.52 -16.08 -10.59
N ASN A 439 -13.19 -15.48 -11.74
CA ASN A 439 -12.12 -14.50 -11.89
C ASN A 439 -12.56 -13.36 -12.82
N ASN A 440 -12.50 -12.12 -12.33
CA ASN A 440 -12.99 -10.96 -13.08
C ASN A 440 -12.18 -10.64 -14.33
N THR A 441 -10.93 -11.09 -14.43
CA THR A 441 -10.07 -10.85 -15.59
C THR A 441 -10.19 -11.93 -16.67
N LYS A 442 -10.93 -13.02 -16.40
CA LYS A 442 -11.20 -14.13 -17.33
C LYS A 442 -12.34 -13.81 -18.31
N LEU A 443 -12.11 -12.85 -19.22
CA LEU A 443 -13.09 -12.51 -20.25
C LEU A 443 -13.41 -13.69 -21.20
N PRO A 444 -14.70 -14.04 -21.37
CA PRO A 444 -15.09 -15.00 -22.41
C PRO A 444 -14.76 -14.46 -23.82
N GLY A 445 -13.84 -15.13 -24.52
CA GLY A 445 -13.48 -14.82 -25.91
C GLY A 445 -12.21 -13.98 -26.13
N ASN A 446 -11.44 -13.66 -25.08
CA ASN A 446 -10.22 -12.83 -25.18
C ASN A 446 -8.90 -13.65 -25.16
N ASP A 447 -8.94 -14.92 -25.56
CA ASP A 447 -7.76 -15.81 -25.57
C ASP A 447 -6.74 -15.49 -26.68
N VAL A 448 -6.97 -14.45 -27.48
CA VAL A 448 -6.15 -14.10 -28.65
C VAL A 448 -5.65 -12.66 -28.54
N ALA A 449 -4.43 -12.52 -28.00
CA ALA A 449 -3.53 -11.38 -28.14
C ALA A 449 -4.13 -9.98 -27.87
N GLY A 450 -4.07 -9.52 -26.60
CA GLY A 450 -4.18 -8.09 -26.29
C GLY A 450 -4.89 -7.73 -24.99
N GLY A 451 -4.64 -8.43 -23.89
CA GLY A 451 -4.90 -7.99 -22.51
C GLY A 451 -6.19 -7.25 -22.19
N ILE A 452 -6.18 -6.59 -21.04
CA ILE A 452 -7.21 -5.62 -20.65
C ILE A 452 -7.22 -4.38 -21.60
N SER A 453 -6.29 -4.29 -22.55
CA SER A 453 -6.23 -3.17 -23.49
C SER A 453 -7.42 -3.03 -24.46
N GLN A 454 -8.34 -4.00 -24.49
CA GLN A 454 -9.59 -3.91 -25.27
C GLN A 454 -10.81 -3.35 -24.50
N TRP A 455 -10.69 -3.05 -23.19
CA TRP A 455 -11.77 -2.44 -22.40
C TRP A 455 -11.84 -0.92 -22.65
N ILE A 456 -12.16 -0.56 -23.90
CA ILE A 456 -12.21 0.83 -24.37
C ILE A 456 -13.55 1.47 -23.94
N PRO A 457 -13.56 2.76 -23.55
CA PRO A 457 -14.76 3.47 -23.11
C PRO A 457 -15.92 3.42 -24.13
N GLY A 458 -17.12 3.08 -23.65
CA GLY A 458 -18.33 3.05 -24.50
C GLY A 458 -19.57 2.37 -23.90
N MET A 459 -19.57 2.01 -22.61
CA MET A 459 -20.59 1.18 -21.95
C MET A 459 -20.89 -0.15 -22.69
N THR A 460 -19.85 -0.95 -22.91
CA THR A 460 -19.98 -2.36 -23.26
C THR A 460 -20.30 -3.20 -22.02
N ASN A 461 -21.28 -4.10 -22.13
CA ASN A 461 -21.65 -5.05 -21.08
C ASN A 461 -20.98 -6.40 -21.38
N TYR A 462 -20.20 -6.92 -20.44
CA TYR A 462 -19.52 -8.20 -20.55
C TYR A 462 -20.23 -9.22 -19.67
N ASN A 463 -20.64 -10.33 -20.26
CA ASN A 463 -21.31 -11.41 -19.54
C ASN A 463 -20.27 -12.32 -18.88
N MET A 464 -20.16 -12.24 -17.56
CA MET A 464 -19.13 -12.94 -16.80
C MET A 464 -19.56 -14.31 -16.29
N SER A 465 -20.71 -14.83 -16.73
CA SER A 465 -21.27 -16.11 -16.24
C SER A 465 -20.41 -17.35 -16.52
N THR A 466 -19.35 -17.23 -17.34
CA THR A 466 -18.42 -18.32 -17.67
C THR A 466 -16.95 -18.02 -17.32
N ALA A 467 -16.69 -16.90 -16.64
CA ALA A 467 -15.34 -16.44 -16.30
C ALA A 467 -14.74 -17.18 -15.09
N TYR A 468 -14.68 -18.52 -15.16
CA TYR A 468 -14.10 -19.37 -14.12
C TYR A 468 -12.68 -19.78 -14.46
N ASP A 469 -11.78 -19.76 -13.47
CA ASP A 469 -10.45 -20.36 -13.63
C ASP A 469 -10.52 -21.87 -13.60
N TRP A 470 -11.35 -22.41 -12.70
CA TRP A 470 -11.51 -23.84 -12.51
C TRP A 470 -12.79 -24.16 -11.73
N ASN A 471 -13.22 -25.41 -11.87
CA ASN A 471 -14.28 -26.04 -11.09
C ASN A 471 -13.83 -27.48 -10.79
N VAL A 472 -13.74 -27.82 -9.50
CA VAL A 472 -13.21 -29.09 -9.03
C VAL A 472 -14.21 -29.81 -8.14
N THR A 473 -14.21 -31.13 -8.18
CA THR A 473 -14.91 -31.96 -7.21
C THR A 473 -14.12 -31.98 -5.91
N LEU A 474 -14.82 -31.77 -4.79
CA LEU A 474 -14.23 -31.91 -3.46
C LEU A 474 -13.79 -33.36 -3.22
N SER A 475 -12.67 -33.56 -2.52
CA SER A 475 -12.18 -34.92 -2.20
C SER A 475 -13.17 -35.75 -1.36
N GLN A 476 -14.09 -35.08 -0.66
CA GLN A 476 -15.21 -35.66 0.06
C GLN A 476 -16.36 -34.63 0.16
N PRO A 477 -17.61 -35.07 0.27
CA PRO A 477 -18.76 -34.17 0.41
C PRO A 477 -18.75 -33.39 1.74
N LEU A 478 -19.14 -32.12 1.69
CA LEU A 478 -19.52 -31.34 2.88
C LEU A 478 -21.04 -31.45 3.09
N ASN A 479 -21.44 -31.86 4.29
CA ASN A 479 -22.84 -32.11 4.61
C ASN A 479 -23.47 -30.95 5.40
N PRO A 480 -24.74 -30.59 5.11
CA PRO A 480 -25.54 -29.79 6.03
C PRO A 480 -25.67 -30.46 7.39
N THR A 481 -25.73 -29.66 8.45
CA THR A 481 -26.04 -30.16 9.81
C THR A 481 -27.41 -29.68 10.25
N GLN A 482 -28.00 -30.37 11.22
CA GLN A 482 -29.23 -29.93 11.88
C GLN A 482 -28.97 -29.61 13.35
N SER A 483 -29.57 -28.53 13.85
CA SER A 483 -29.43 -28.10 15.24
C SER A 483 -30.71 -27.42 15.74
N SER A 484 -30.94 -27.48 17.05
CA SER A 484 -32.04 -26.73 17.70
C SER A 484 -31.79 -25.21 17.74
N ILE A 485 -30.54 -24.80 17.51
CA ILE A 485 -30.10 -23.41 17.45
C ILE A 485 -29.63 -23.12 16.02
N GLY A 486 -30.18 -22.10 15.37
CA GLY A 486 -29.70 -21.65 14.07
C GLY A 486 -29.68 -20.13 14.02
N ALA A 487 -28.61 -19.57 13.47
CA ALA A 487 -28.52 -18.12 13.27
C ALA A 487 -29.44 -17.69 12.11
N VAL A 488 -30.43 -16.83 12.40
CA VAL A 488 -31.37 -16.28 11.40
C VAL A 488 -31.10 -14.78 11.20
N GLY A 489 -30.33 -14.42 10.15
CA GLY A 489 -30.06 -13.03 9.70
C GLY A 489 -29.28 -12.15 10.71
N ALA A 490 -28.69 -10.98 10.40
CA ALA A 490 -28.43 -10.23 9.17
C ALA A 490 -26.92 -10.27 8.76
N PHE A 491 -26.09 -11.05 9.46
CA PHE A 491 -24.62 -11.04 9.35
C PHE A 491 -23.99 -12.44 9.27
N GLY A 492 -24.61 -13.34 8.49
CA GLY A 492 -23.98 -14.60 8.09
C GLY A 492 -24.48 -15.83 8.86
N GLY A 493 -25.55 -16.43 8.33
CA GLY A 493 -26.05 -17.75 8.67
C GLY A 493 -27.17 -18.09 7.69
N SER A 494 -26.99 -19.13 6.87
CA SER A 494 -28.01 -19.67 5.96
C SER A 494 -28.75 -20.83 6.62
N ALA A 495 -29.22 -20.59 7.86
CA ALA A 495 -30.02 -21.56 8.59
C ALA A 495 -31.47 -21.49 8.09
N SER A 496 -31.99 -22.60 7.57
CA SER A 496 -33.42 -22.71 7.23
C SER A 496 -34.14 -23.45 8.35
N TYR A 497 -35.14 -22.82 8.96
CA TYR A 497 -35.96 -23.44 10.01
C TYR A 497 -36.99 -24.40 9.40
N ASP A 498 -37.03 -25.63 9.89
CA ASP A 498 -38.07 -26.60 9.57
C ASP A 498 -39.06 -26.71 10.74
N ALA A 499 -40.26 -26.17 10.53
CA ALA A 499 -41.34 -26.18 11.53
C ALA A 499 -41.84 -27.58 11.89
N THR A 500 -41.55 -28.60 11.07
CA THR A 500 -41.97 -30.00 11.30
C THR A 500 -41.05 -30.70 12.29
N THR A 501 -39.75 -30.50 12.15
CA THR A 501 -38.73 -31.10 13.00
C THR A 501 -38.37 -30.21 14.20
N GLY A 502 -38.68 -28.91 14.13
CA GLY A 502 -38.26 -27.92 15.12
C GLY A 502 -36.77 -27.62 15.07
N LEU A 503 -36.09 -27.98 13.97
CA LEU A 503 -34.65 -27.84 13.80
C LEU A 503 -34.30 -26.86 12.68
N PHE A 504 -33.12 -26.25 12.81
CA PHE A 504 -32.48 -25.47 11.77
C PHE A 504 -31.58 -26.38 10.94
N THR A 505 -31.64 -26.24 9.62
CA THR A 505 -30.67 -26.85 8.69
C THR A 505 -29.60 -25.82 8.35
N ASN A 506 -28.35 -26.11 8.70
CA ASN A 506 -27.19 -25.26 8.45
C ASN A 506 -26.40 -25.79 7.26
N ASN A 507 -26.36 -25.03 6.16
CA ASN A 507 -25.56 -25.40 5.01
C ASN A 507 -24.07 -25.07 5.26
N PRO A 508 -23.14 -25.89 4.71
CA PRO A 508 -21.74 -25.52 4.58
C PRO A 508 -21.59 -24.10 4.00
N THR A 509 -20.77 -23.27 4.64
CA THR A 509 -20.51 -21.88 4.24
C THR A 509 -19.01 -21.58 4.33
N ILE A 510 -18.46 -20.97 3.27
CA ILE A 510 -17.10 -20.41 3.30
C ILE A 510 -17.10 -19.19 4.21
N LEU A 511 -16.20 -19.19 5.20
CA LEU A 511 -16.02 -18.04 6.09
C LEU A 511 -14.87 -17.16 5.63
N ARG A 512 -13.75 -17.78 5.25
CA ARG A 512 -12.50 -17.09 4.93
C ARG A 512 -11.82 -17.79 3.75
N VAL A 513 -11.22 -17.01 2.87
CA VAL A 513 -10.40 -17.50 1.76
C VAL A 513 -9.03 -16.85 1.85
N PHE A 514 -7.99 -17.66 1.78
CA PHE A 514 -6.60 -17.24 1.63
C PHE A 514 -6.11 -17.77 0.29
N PRO A 515 -6.20 -16.99 -0.81
CA PRO A 515 -5.84 -17.43 -2.15
C PRO A 515 -4.44 -18.06 -2.18
N GLY A 516 -4.31 -19.17 -2.91
CA GLY A 516 -3.07 -19.96 -2.96
C GLY A 516 -2.72 -20.75 -1.69
N ASN A 517 -3.46 -20.60 -0.60
CA ASN A 517 -3.23 -21.32 0.66
C ASN A 517 -4.38 -22.28 1.02
N LEU A 518 -5.50 -21.78 1.54
CA LEU A 518 -6.64 -22.59 2.02
C LEU A 518 -7.95 -21.79 2.09
N ILE A 519 -9.05 -22.52 2.20
CA ILE A 519 -10.38 -22.02 2.56
C ILE A 519 -10.74 -22.55 3.95
N PHE A 520 -11.28 -21.69 4.81
CA PHE A 520 -11.83 -22.06 6.11
C PHE A 520 -13.34 -21.81 6.15
N GLY A 521 -14.09 -22.77 6.71
CA GLY A 521 -15.53 -22.74 6.69
C GLY A 521 -16.20 -23.48 7.84
N GLN A 522 -17.52 -23.47 7.83
CA GLN A 522 -18.35 -24.14 8.83
C GLN A 522 -19.59 -24.78 8.24
N SER A 523 -20.20 -25.69 8.99
CA SER A 523 -21.51 -26.28 8.66
C SER A 523 -22.52 -26.14 9.78
N SER A 524 -22.32 -25.22 10.73
CA SER A 524 -23.17 -25.09 11.94
C SER A 524 -23.84 -23.75 12.12
N GLY A 525 -23.67 -22.81 11.19
CA GLY A 525 -24.35 -21.52 11.26
C GLY A 525 -23.99 -20.69 12.50
N LEU A 526 -22.78 -20.88 13.04
CA LEU A 526 -22.23 -20.01 14.08
C LEU A 526 -22.10 -18.58 13.55
N GLN A 527 -22.31 -17.62 14.45
CA GLN A 527 -22.15 -16.20 14.16
C GLN A 527 -20.68 -15.86 13.81
N GLN A 528 -20.47 -14.95 12.85
CA GLN A 528 -19.12 -14.61 12.33
C GLN A 528 -18.49 -13.36 12.98
N THR A 529 -19.14 -12.81 14.00
CA THR A 529 -18.66 -11.64 14.76
C THR A 529 -18.92 -11.88 16.24
N PRO A 530 -17.94 -11.70 17.13
CA PRO A 530 -18.24 -11.54 18.56
C PRO A 530 -19.19 -10.35 18.73
N GLY A 531 -20.37 -10.55 19.34
CA GLY A 531 -21.34 -9.48 19.45
C GLY A 531 -22.75 -9.84 19.92
N THR A 532 -23.46 -8.86 20.49
CA THR A 532 -24.80 -9.05 21.11
C THR A 532 -25.97 -8.70 20.21
N SER A 533 -25.75 -8.21 18.99
CA SER A 533 -26.84 -7.80 18.07
C SER A 533 -27.53 -8.95 17.34
N SER A 534 -27.09 -10.19 17.52
CA SER A 534 -27.76 -11.36 16.96
C SER A 534 -28.88 -11.83 17.89
N GLY A 535 -30.03 -12.17 17.34
CA GLY A 535 -31.13 -12.78 18.09
C GLY A 535 -30.87 -14.25 18.49
N THR A 536 -29.63 -14.74 18.38
CA THR A 536 -29.27 -16.15 18.58
C THR A 536 -28.44 -16.31 19.86
N TRP A 537 -28.84 -17.25 20.70
CA TRP A 537 -28.25 -17.53 22.00
C TRP A 537 -27.92 -19.01 22.11
N GLY A 538 -26.75 -19.31 22.68
CA GLY A 538 -26.23 -20.67 22.79
C GLY A 538 -25.52 -21.14 21.52
N THR A 539 -24.99 -22.37 21.58
CA THR A 539 -24.17 -22.96 20.52
C THR A 539 -24.76 -24.32 20.11
N PRO A 540 -24.88 -24.62 18.81
CA PRO A 540 -25.15 -25.97 18.34
C PRO A 540 -24.20 -26.99 18.98
N ASP A 541 -24.76 -28.06 19.56
CA ASP A 541 -23.97 -29.11 20.20
C ASP A 541 -24.12 -30.45 19.46
N PRO A 542 -23.10 -30.89 18.70
CA PRO A 542 -21.83 -30.21 18.43
C PRO A 542 -21.93 -29.17 17.30
N TYR A 543 -20.92 -28.28 17.20
CA TYR A 543 -20.73 -27.41 16.04
C TYR A 543 -19.60 -27.93 15.14
N THR A 544 -19.68 -27.71 13.83
CA THR A 544 -18.81 -28.33 12.82
C THR A 544 -18.10 -27.28 11.99
N LEU A 545 -16.78 -27.40 11.91
CA LEU A 545 -15.88 -26.57 11.09
C LEU A 545 -15.14 -27.44 10.08
N TRP A 546 -14.59 -26.83 9.05
CA TRP A 546 -13.82 -27.51 8.01
C TRP A 546 -12.82 -26.59 7.32
N ALA A 547 -11.83 -27.19 6.64
CA ALA A 547 -10.91 -26.48 5.76
C ALA A 547 -10.71 -27.23 4.43
N ILE A 548 -10.48 -26.48 3.36
CA ILE A 548 -10.22 -26.99 2.00
C ILE A 548 -8.88 -26.43 1.51
N ASN A 549 -8.06 -27.28 0.90
CA ASN A 549 -6.76 -26.91 0.36
C ASN A 549 -6.89 -26.11 -0.95
N LEU A 550 -6.15 -25.00 -1.04
CA LEU A 550 -5.94 -24.24 -2.28
C LEU A 550 -4.47 -24.26 -2.74
N ASN A 551 -3.56 -24.82 -1.94
CA ASN A 551 -2.14 -24.86 -2.26
C ASN A 551 -1.77 -26.15 -3.01
N PRO A 552 -1.43 -26.09 -4.32
CA PRO A 552 -1.09 -27.27 -5.10
C PRO A 552 0.17 -28.00 -4.60
N SER A 553 1.06 -27.32 -3.85
CA SER A 553 2.23 -27.95 -3.23
C SER A 553 1.89 -28.80 -1.99
N ARG A 554 0.74 -28.54 -1.36
CA ARG A 554 0.25 -29.29 -0.18
C ARG A 554 -0.61 -30.51 -0.58
N GLY A 555 -1.20 -30.48 -1.77
CA GLY A 555 -2.10 -31.51 -2.25
C GLY A 555 -3.01 -31.00 -3.38
N GLN A 556 -4.00 -31.81 -3.76
CA GLN A 556 -4.94 -31.42 -4.81
C GLN A 556 -5.78 -30.21 -4.35
N ILE A 557 -6.00 -29.26 -5.25
CA ILE A 557 -6.95 -28.15 -5.02
C ILE A 557 -8.35 -28.76 -4.86
N GLY A 558 -9.09 -28.31 -3.83
CA GLY A 558 -10.40 -28.88 -3.49
C GLY A 558 -10.35 -30.07 -2.54
N GLN A 559 -9.16 -30.49 -2.10
CA GLN A 559 -9.04 -31.49 -1.04
C GLN A 559 -9.57 -30.91 0.28
N VAL A 560 -10.62 -31.51 0.85
CA VAL A 560 -11.07 -31.21 2.21
C VAL A 560 -9.99 -31.74 3.16
N MET A 561 -9.26 -30.83 3.80
CA MET A 561 -8.13 -31.16 4.67
C MET A 561 -8.64 -31.82 5.96
N TRP A 562 -9.73 -31.29 6.50
CA TRP A 562 -10.42 -31.84 7.66
C TRP A 562 -11.84 -31.28 7.72
N GLN A 563 -12.72 -32.03 8.37
CA GLN A 563 -14.04 -31.61 8.83
C GLN A 563 -14.22 -32.19 10.23
N LYS A 564 -14.46 -31.34 11.23
CA LYS A 564 -14.48 -31.74 12.65
C LYS A 564 -15.65 -31.11 13.37
N SER A 565 -16.23 -31.89 14.28
CA SER A 565 -17.27 -31.43 15.19
C SER A 565 -16.69 -31.23 16.58
N TYR A 566 -17.06 -30.13 17.22
CA TYR A 566 -16.58 -29.69 18.53
C TYR A 566 -17.79 -29.60 19.48
N PRO A 567 -17.63 -30.00 20.75
CA PRO A 567 -18.71 -29.86 21.73
C PRO A 567 -19.02 -28.38 21.98
N ALA A 568 -20.28 -28.06 22.21
CA ALA A 568 -20.66 -26.74 22.67
C ALA A 568 -20.07 -26.46 24.07
N PRO A 569 -19.67 -25.21 24.37
CA PRO A 569 -19.27 -24.84 25.72
C PRO A 569 -20.45 -25.00 26.72
N SER A 570 -20.15 -25.51 27.91
CA SER A 570 -21.16 -25.73 28.97
C SER A 570 -21.77 -24.41 29.45
N GLY A 571 -23.04 -24.42 29.86
CA GLY A 571 -23.71 -23.25 30.45
C GLY A 571 -24.43 -22.36 29.43
N ASN A 572 -24.78 -22.91 28.27
CA ASN A 572 -25.48 -22.19 27.18
C ASN A 572 -24.70 -20.96 26.67
N ILE A 573 -23.36 -21.08 26.67
CA ILE A 573 -22.46 -20.06 26.12
C ILE A 573 -22.58 -20.07 24.60
N THR A 574 -22.54 -18.88 24.01
CA THR A 574 -22.58 -18.64 22.57
C THR A 574 -21.16 -18.59 22.02
N ALA A 575 -20.83 -19.51 21.12
CA ALA A 575 -19.58 -19.54 20.38
C ALA A 575 -19.73 -18.82 19.04
N CYS A 576 -18.93 -17.78 18.83
CA CYS A 576 -18.82 -17.06 17.57
C CYS A 576 -17.51 -17.45 16.87
N VAL A 577 -17.54 -17.58 15.55
CA VAL A 577 -16.30 -17.64 14.77
C VAL A 577 -15.68 -16.24 14.75
N GLY A 578 -14.46 -16.14 15.23
CA GLY A 578 -13.67 -14.92 15.25
C GLY A 578 -12.86 -14.70 13.97
N PRO A 579 -11.87 -13.79 14.00
CA PRO A 579 -10.91 -13.62 12.91
C PRO A 579 -10.08 -14.88 12.67
N ALA A 580 -9.54 -15.00 11.45
CA ALA A 580 -8.59 -16.03 11.10
C ALA A 580 -7.45 -15.42 10.31
N ASP A 581 -6.23 -15.91 10.45
CA ASP A 581 -5.06 -15.37 9.78
C ASP A 581 -4.39 -16.41 8.90
N GLY A 582 -4.16 -16.04 7.64
CA GLY A 582 -3.54 -16.89 6.63
C GLY A 582 -2.03 -17.03 6.81
N GLU A 583 -1.38 -16.08 7.49
CA GLU A 583 0.05 -16.11 7.77
C GLU A 583 0.37 -17.12 8.87
N THR A 584 -0.35 -17.04 10.00
CA THR A 584 -0.22 -18.00 11.11
C THR A 584 -0.99 -19.30 10.90
N ASN A 585 -1.93 -19.34 9.95
CA ASN A 585 -2.89 -20.42 9.73
C ASN A 585 -3.77 -20.73 10.95
N VAL A 586 -4.12 -19.71 11.74
CA VAL A 586 -4.98 -19.89 12.92
C VAL A 586 -6.33 -19.19 12.72
N ALA A 587 -7.41 -19.89 13.04
CA ALA A 587 -8.74 -19.31 13.22
C ALA A 587 -9.09 -19.22 14.70
N THR A 588 -9.95 -18.29 15.08
CA THR A 588 -10.35 -18.11 16.48
C THR A 588 -11.83 -18.37 16.70
N ILE A 589 -12.18 -18.80 17.91
CA ILE A 589 -13.55 -18.91 18.41
C ILE A 589 -13.67 -18.02 19.64
N TYR A 590 -14.69 -17.17 19.68
CA TYR A 590 -15.00 -16.31 20.81
C TYR A 590 -16.20 -16.86 21.58
N TYR A 591 -16.06 -16.96 22.90
CA TYR A 591 -17.12 -17.29 23.83
C TYR A 591 -17.70 -16.02 24.42
N ARG A 592 -18.89 -15.64 23.92
CA ARG A 592 -19.45 -14.30 24.10
C ARG A 592 -19.71 -13.94 25.56
N GLU A 593 -20.39 -14.80 26.29
CA GLU A 593 -20.82 -14.52 27.66
C GLU A 593 -19.67 -14.55 28.67
N THR A 594 -18.54 -15.19 28.34
CA THR A 594 -17.37 -15.27 29.22
C THR A 594 -16.18 -14.43 28.75
N MET A 595 -16.27 -13.81 27.56
CA MET A 595 -15.21 -13.01 26.93
C MET A 595 -13.89 -13.79 26.81
N GLN A 596 -13.95 -15.01 26.28
CA GLN A 596 -12.77 -15.88 26.13
C GLN A 596 -12.54 -16.25 24.67
N TRP A 597 -11.28 -16.44 24.32
CA TRP A 597 -10.85 -16.81 22.97
C TRP A 597 -10.26 -18.22 22.94
N THR A 598 -10.45 -18.92 21.83
CA THR A 598 -9.85 -20.24 21.56
C THR A 598 -9.23 -20.23 20.17
N GLY A 599 -8.05 -20.82 20.01
CA GLY A 599 -7.35 -20.91 18.74
C GLY A 599 -7.45 -22.29 18.12
N ILE A 600 -7.71 -22.32 16.81
CA ILE A 600 -7.80 -23.53 15.99
C ILE A 600 -6.79 -23.42 14.86
N ASP A 601 -5.89 -24.39 14.76
CA ASP A 601 -5.02 -24.54 13.60
C ASP A 601 -5.86 -24.91 12.37
N MET A 602 -5.89 -24.04 11.36
CA MET A 602 -6.67 -24.23 10.13
C MET A 602 -6.12 -25.34 9.23
N LEU A 603 -4.88 -25.80 9.42
CA LEU A 603 -4.31 -26.91 8.65
C LEU A 603 -4.78 -28.27 9.20
N THR A 604 -4.97 -28.38 10.52
CA THR A 604 -5.28 -29.66 11.17
C THR A 604 -6.67 -29.72 11.79
N GLY A 605 -7.29 -28.58 12.07
CA GLY A 605 -8.53 -28.46 12.85
C GLY A 605 -8.35 -28.89 14.31
N ASN A 606 -7.14 -28.74 14.85
CA ASN A 606 -6.90 -28.98 16.28
C ASN A 606 -7.05 -27.67 17.04
N VAL A 607 -7.68 -27.73 18.22
CA VAL A 607 -7.57 -26.64 19.19
C VAL A 607 -6.13 -26.61 19.68
N ILE A 608 -5.46 -25.47 19.52
CA ILE A 608 -4.04 -25.30 19.86
C ILE A 608 -3.84 -24.51 21.16
N TRP A 609 -4.82 -23.69 21.54
CA TRP A 609 -4.84 -22.97 22.81
C TRP A 609 -6.26 -22.52 23.17
N GLY A 610 -6.45 -22.15 24.43
CA GLY A 610 -7.68 -21.61 24.98
C GLY A 610 -8.60 -22.65 25.62
N PRO A 611 -9.75 -22.21 26.18
CA PRO A 611 -10.19 -20.81 26.23
C PRO A 611 -9.26 -19.92 27.06
N THR A 612 -9.04 -18.67 26.65
CA THR A 612 -8.21 -17.69 27.40
C THR A 612 -8.83 -17.34 28.75
N ALA A 613 -8.13 -16.57 29.58
CA ALA A 613 -8.76 -15.91 30.71
C ALA A 613 -9.88 -14.96 30.25
N THR A 614 -10.91 -14.81 31.08
CA THR A 614 -11.98 -13.82 30.87
C THR A 614 -11.39 -12.41 30.83
N GLU A 615 -11.76 -11.64 29.81
CA GLU A 615 -11.33 -10.26 29.68
C GLU A 615 -11.95 -9.34 30.75
N THR A 616 -11.16 -8.38 31.23
CA THR A 616 -11.59 -7.34 32.20
C THR A 616 -11.15 -5.97 31.72
N PRO A 617 -11.91 -4.88 31.92
CA PRO A 617 -13.16 -4.80 32.70
C PRO A 617 -14.37 -5.49 32.08
N ALA A 618 -15.40 -5.76 32.89
CA ALA A 618 -16.61 -6.46 32.46
C ALA A 618 -17.38 -5.73 31.33
N TRP A 619 -17.17 -4.42 31.17
CA TRP A 619 -17.70 -3.65 30.05
C TRP A 619 -17.23 -4.16 28.69
N ASN A 620 -16.12 -4.90 28.62
CA ASN A 620 -15.69 -5.57 27.39
C ASN A 620 -16.67 -6.63 26.89
N TYR A 621 -17.70 -7.00 27.67
CA TYR A 621 -18.80 -7.82 27.17
C TYR A 621 -19.50 -7.16 25.98
N TYR A 622 -19.53 -5.82 25.96
CA TYR A 622 -20.10 -5.02 24.89
C TYR A 622 -19.15 -4.82 23.68
N THR A 623 -18.00 -5.48 23.67
CA THR A 623 -17.16 -5.65 22.49
C THR A 623 -17.96 -6.38 21.41
N GLY A 624 -18.34 -5.65 20.35
CA GLY A 624 -19.16 -6.20 19.27
C GLY A 624 -20.68 -6.09 19.45
N THR A 625 -21.16 -5.28 20.39
CA THR A 625 -22.59 -5.15 20.75
C THR A 625 -23.52 -4.93 19.55
N THR A 626 -23.01 -4.31 18.50
CA THR A 626 -23.74 -4.05 17.26
C THR A 626 -22.92 -4.46 16.05
N GLY A 627 -23.55 -4.87 14.95
CA GLY A 627 -22.87 -5.05 13.65
C GLY A 627 -22.18 -3.77 13.11
N LEU A 628 -22.28 -2.66 13.85
CA LEU A 628 -21.68 -1.35 13.61
C LEU A 628 -20.50 -1.05 14.55
N THR A 629 -20.20 -1.90 15.54
CA THR A 629 -18.99 -1.83 16.37
C THR A 629 -18.22 -3.14 16.25
N ASN A 630 -17.01 -3.10 15.70
CA ASN A 630 -16.15 -4.27 15.61
C ASN A 630 -14.77 -3.87 16.09
N PRO A 631 -14.40 -4.08 17.37
CA PRO A 631 -13.13 -3.61 17.92
C PRO A 631 -11.93 -4.53 17.62
N ILE A 632 -12.06 -5.47 16.68
CA ILE A 632 -11.09 -6.54 16.49
C ILE A 632 -10.37 -6.42 15.15
N GLY A 633 -9.10 -6.80 15.13
CA GLY A 633 -8.29 -6.92 13.92
C GLY A 633 -7.26 -8.04 14.06
N VAL A 634 -6.58 -8.37 12.97
CA VAL A 634 -5.53 -9.38 12.96
C VAL A 634 -4.40 -8.94 12.03
N GLY A 635 -3.15 -9.19 12.40
CA GLY A 635 -1.98 -8.84 11.61
C GLY A 635 -0.70 -9.06 12.39
N TYR A 636 0.44 -9.19 11.70
CA TYR A 636 1.76 -9.39 12.32
C TYR A 636 1.85 -10.58 13.30
N GLY A 637 1.01 -11.61 13.11
CA GLY A 637 0.92 -12.76 14.01
C GLY A 637 0.07 -12.56 15.27
N HIS A 638 -0.61 -11.42 15.44
CA HIS A 638 -1.43 -11.11 16.60
C HIS A 638 -2.92 -10.98 16.27
N LEU A 639 -3.77 -11.43 17.20
CA LEU A 639 -5.17 -11.02 17.32
C LEU A 639 -5.23 -9.78 18.22
N TYR A 640 -5.70 -8.67 17.66
CA TYR A 640 -5.90 -7.42 18.40
C TYR A 640 -7.36 -7.30 18.83
N VAL A 641 -7.60 -7.20 20.14
CA VAL A 641 -8.94 -7.08 20.73
C VAL A 641 -9.00 -5.84 21.61
N ALA A 642 -9.80 -4.86 21.23
CA ALA A 642 -10.17 -3.72 22.08
C ALA A 642 -11.65 -3.79 22.48
N GLY A 643 -12.25 -2.69 22.92
CA GLY A 643 -13.69 -2.59 23.13
C GLY A 643 -14.11 -1.53 24.14
N TYR A 644 -15.31 -1.71 24.69
CA TYR A 644 -15.89 -0.81 25.69
C TYR A 644 -15.15 -0.80 27.03
N GLY A 645 -14.31 -1.80 27.29
CA GLY A 645 -13.40 -1.78 28.43
C GLY A 645 -12.18 -0.88 28.23
N GLY A 646 -12.02 -0.20 27.09
CA GLY A 646 -10.93 0.76 26.82
C GLY A 646 -9.53 0.17 26.69
N ILE A 647 -9.39 -1.16 26.79
CA ILE A 647 -8.09 -1.85 26.79
C ILE A 647 -7.92 -2.64 25.49
N LEU A 648 -6.85 -2.35 24.76
CA LEU A 648 -6.33 -3.19 23.68
C LEU A 648 -5.52 -4.36 24.25
N ARG A 649 -5.74 -5.57 23.73
CA ARG A 649 -4.96 -6.78 23.99
C ARG A 649 -4.44 -7.32 22.68
N ALA A 650 -3.16 -7.66 22.62
CA ALA A 650 -2.55 -8.37 21.50
C ALA A 650 -2.26 -9.81 21.91
N TYR A 651 -3.07 -10.74 21.42
CA TYR A 651 -2.85 -12.17 21.63
C TYR A 651 -1.97 -12.72 20.51
N ASP A 652 -0.89 -13.41 20.84
CA ASP A 652 -0.14 -14.21 19.86
C ASP A 652 -1.06 -15.29 19.29
N MET A 653 -1.22 -15.31 17.96
CA MET A 653 -2.19 -16.19 17.30
C MET A 653 -1.84 -17.67 17.46
N LYS A 654 -0.56 -18.03 17.67
CA LYS A 654 -0.14 -19.44 17.78
C LYS A 654 -0.25 -20.01 19.19
N THR A 655 -0.28 -19.16 20.22
CA THR A 655 -0.22 -19.57 21.62
C THR A 655 -1.37 -19.07 22.48
N GLY A 656 -2.08 -18.02 22.05
CA GLY A 656 -3.14 -17.37 22.83
C GLY A 656 -2.61 -16.55 24.01
N HIS A 657 -1.29 -16.36 24.10
CA HIS A 657 -0.64 -15.54 25.11
C HIS A 657 -0.84 -14.05 24.81
N ILE A 658 -1.07 -13.22 25.82
CA ILE A 658 -1.13 -11.76 25.65
C ILE A 658 0.30 -11.22 25.68
N ASP A 659 0.80 -10.78 24.53
CA ASP A 659 2.16 -10.23 24.42
C ASP A 659 2.25 -8.82 24.98
N PHE A 660 1.20 -8.02 24.78
CA PHE A 660 1.08 -6.70 25.40
C PHE A 660 -0.38 -6.26 25.57
N THR A 661 -0.57 -5.25 26.42
CA THR A 661 -1.82 -4.51 26.57
C THR A 661 -1.58 -3.01 26.44
N TYR A 662 -2.59 -2.29 25.95
CA TYR A 662 -2.60 -0.83 25.94
C TYR A 662 -3.90 -0.29 26.56
N GLY A 663 -3.82 0.81 27.31
CA GLY A 663 -4.94 1.54 27.90
C GLY A 663 -5.26 1.18 29.35
N ASN A 664 -4.52 0.24 29.95
CA ASN A 664 -4.83 -0.35 31.24
C ASN A 664 -4.08 0.25 32.45
N ASP A 665 -3.30 1.32 32.27
CA ASP A 665 -2.52 1.96 33.34
C ASP A 665 -2.93 3.44 33.55
N PRO A 666 -3.89 3.73 34.45
CA PRO A 666 -4.34 5.09 34.74
C PRO A 666 -3.23 6.04 35.23
N SER A 667 -2.10 5.52 35.73
CA SER A 667 -0.98 6.32 36.23
C SER A 667 0.00 6.73 35.12
N ASN A 668 -0.04 6.05 33.97
CA ASN A 668 0.84 6.31 32.84
C ASN A 668 0.03 6.91 31.67
N PRO A 669 0.13 8.23 31.42
CA PRO A 669 -0.61 8.87 30.33
C PRO A 669 -0.23 8.35 28.94
N LYS A 670 0.92 7.68 28.77
CA LYS A 670 1.30 7.01 27.51
C LYS A 670 0.73 5.59 27.38
N ASN A 671 -0.01 5.10 28.37
CA ASN A 671 -0.65 3.78 28.37
C ASN A 671 -1.99 3.80 29.13
N SER A 672 -2.78 4.85 28.91
CA SER A 672 -4.04 5.06 29.62
C SER A 672 -5.15 5.45 28.66
N THR A 673 -6.31 4.85 28.85
CA THR A 673 -7.61 5.31 28.32
C THR A 673 -8.55 5.73 29.44
N TYR A 674 -8.05 5.84 30.67
CA TYR A 674 -8.85 6.19 31.85
C TYR A 674 -9.51 7.56 31.71
N THR A 675 -10.77 7.65 32.12
CA THR A 675 -11.52 8.89 32.20
C THR A 675 -12.64 8.82 33.22
N VAL A 676 -12.99 9.98 33.76
CA VAL A 676 -14.14 10.14 34.66
C VAL A 676 -15.42 10.55 33.93
N GLU A 677 -15.35 10.81 32.61
CA GLU A 677 -16.48 11.29 31.82
C GLU A 677 -17.41 10.17 31.33
N THR A 678 -16.97 8.91 31.41
CA THR A 678 -17.73 7.77 30.92
C THR A 678 -18.17 6.88 32.08
N ALA A 679 -19.27 6.14 31.89
CA ALA A 679 -19.71 5.13 32.84
C ALA A 679 -18.81 3.87 32.85
N TYR A 680 -17.88 3.79 31.90
CA TYR A 680 -16.99 2.63 31.73
C TYR A 680 -15.73 2.73 32.59
N GLY A 681 -15.37 3.96 33.03
CA GLY A 681 -14.10 4.25 33.71
C GLY A 681 -12.93 4.49 32.76
N ASP A 682 -13.11 4.14 31.49
CA ASP A 682 -12.16 4.32 30.40
C ASP A 682 -12.94 4.82 29.16
N TYR A 683 -12.24 5.37 28.17
CA TYR A 683 -12.84 5.65 26.87
C TYR A 683 -13.04 4.34 26.09
N PRO A 684 -14.27 4.06 25.60
CA PRO A 684 -14.51 2.94 24.70
C PRO A 684 -13.61 3.04 23.47
N THR A 685 -12.80 2.01 23.22
CA THR A 685 -11.71 2.05 22.25
C THR A 685 -11.89 0.93 21.22
N GLN A 686 -11.73 1.23 19.94
CA GLN A 686 -11.89 0.28 18.83
C GLN A 686 -10.60 0.19 18.01
N VAL A 687 -10.28 -1.00 17.50
CA VAL A 687 -9.25 -1.16 16.47
C VAL A 687 -9.80 -0.64 15.14
N ALA A 688 -9.19 0.42 14.60
CA ALA A 688 -9.62 1.07 13.36
C ALA A 688 -8.88 0.55 12.12
N ALA A 689 -7.55 0.48 12.19
CA ALA A 689 -6.69 0.05 11.09
C ALA A 689 -5.39 -0.58 11.63
N ILE A 690 -4.76 -1.44 10.83
CA ILE A 690 -3.48 -2.07 11.13
C ILE A 690 -2.62 -1.95 9.87
N ALA A 691 -1.47 -1.29 9.95
CA ALA A 691 -0.57 -1.06 8.81
C ALA A 691 0.83 -0.66 9.30
N ASP A 692 1.89 -0.94 8.52
CA ASP A 692 3.27 -0.51 8.79
C ASP A 692 3.79 -0.71 10.23
N GLY A 693 3.52 -1.87 10.83
CA GLY A 693 3.87 -2.19 12.22
C GLY A 693 3.09 -1.41 13.28
N LYS A 694 1.93 -0.84 12.93
CA LYS A 694 1.09 0.01 13.79
C LYS A 694 -0.34 -0.52 13.91
N VAL A 695 -0.95 -0.28 15.08
CA VAL A 695 -2.39 -0.45 15.32
C VAL A 695 -2.97 0.92 15.63
N TYR A 696 -3.96 1.32 14.84
CA TYR A 696 -4.72 2.54 15.04
C TYR A 696 -5.94 2.25 15.90
N LEU A 697 -6.08 3.05 16.96
CA LEU A 697 -7.19 2.98 17.90
C LEU A 697 -8.00 4.26 17.81
N VAL A 698 -9.32 4.12 17.73
CA VAL A 698 -10.25 5.25 17.77
C VAL A 698 -11.19 5.09 18.94
N GLU A 699 -11.56 6.20 19.55
CA GLU A 699 -12.61 6.20 20.56
C GLU A 699 -13.98 6.32 19.90
N GLU A 700 -14.88 5.41 20.28
CA GLU A 700 -16.18 5.26 19.65
C GLU A 700 -17.23 4.80 20.66
N GLU A 701 -18.39 5.46 20.66
CA GLU A 701 -19.58 4.98 21.35
C GLU A 701 -20.79 4.88 20.42
N HIS A 702 -21.45 3.71 20.44
CA HIS A 702 -22.61 3.43 19.59
C HIS A 702 -23.81 4.38 19.79
N SER A 703 -23.96 4.97 20.98
CA SER A 703 -25.06 5.91 21.29
C SER A 703 -24.53 7.14 22.03
N LEU A 704 -23.58 7.82 21.37
CA LEU A 704 -22.92 9.00 21.90
C LEU A 704 -23.91 10.11 22.26
N ASN A 705 -23.82 10.62 23.49
CA ASN A 705 -24.51 11.84 23.90
C ASN A 705 -23.90 13.05 23.21
N ALA A 706 -24.72 14.07 22.93
CA ALA A 706 -24.26 15.36 22.42
C ALA A 706 -24.23 16.38 23.57
N PRO A 707 -23.10 17.08 23.82
CA PRO A 707 -21.81 16.95 23.14
C PRO A 707 -21.07 15.64 23.50
N ALA A 708 -20.20 15.23 22.58
CA ALA A 708 -19.32 14.06 22.72
C ALA A 708 -18.32 14.20 23.89
N TYR A 709 -17.68 13.09 24.26
CA TYR A 709 -16.69 13.06 25.35
C TYR A 709 -15.53 14.04 25.13
N HIS A 710 -15.16 14.79 26.17
CA HIS A 710 -13.94 15.58 26.14
C HIS A 710 -12.73 14.67 26.33
N GLY A 711 -11.58 15.13 25.84
CA GLY A 711 -10.31 14.41 25.96
C GLY A 711 -10.24 13.13 25.13
N ALA A 712 -11.23 12.87 24.29
CA ALA A 712 -11.28 11.70 23.44
C ALA A 712 -10.22 11.75 22.32
N LYS A 713 -9.56 10.62 22.04
CA LYS A 713 -8.42 10.59 21.11
C LYS A 713 -8.45 9.45 20.10
N THR A 714 -7.88 9.75 18.95
CA THR A 714 -7.33 8.76 18.02
C THR A 714 -5.86 8.52 18.38
N ARG A 715 -5.46 7.24 18.43
CA ARG A 715 -4.12 6.83 18.87
C ARG A 715 -3.49 5.88 17.88
N CYS A 716 -2.16 5.92 17.82
CA CYS A 716 -1.35 5.00 17.08
C CYS A 716 -0.38 4.32 18.05
N VAL A 717 -0.47 3.00 18.15
CA VAL A 717 0.43 2.19 18.99
C VAL A 717 1.25 1.24 18.14
N ASN A 718 2.45 0.92 18.60
CA ASN A 718 3.29 -0.09 17.98
C ASN A 718 2.61 -1.46 18.06
N ALA A 719 2.49 -2.14 16.91
CA ALA A 719 1.73 -3.37 16.78
C ALA A 719 2.37 -4.59 17.46
N THR A 720 3.63 -4.49 17.89
CA THR A 720 4.37 -5.59 18.54
C THR A 720 4.64 -5.33 20.02
N THR A 721 4.75 -4.06 20.43
CA THR A 721 5.13 -3.69 21.81
C THR A 721 4.02 -3.00 22.59
N GLY A 722 3.01 -2.45 21.92
CA GLY A 722 1.97 -1.64 22.55
C GLY A 722 2.40 -0.23 22.94
N GLU A 723 3.63 0.18 22.61
CA GLU A 723 4.11 1.55 22.88
C GLU A 723 3.29 2.59 22.10
N LEU A 724 2.83 3.63 22.78
CA LEU A 724 2.20 4.78 22.14
C LEU A 724 3.21 5.51 21.25
N LEU A 725 2.92 5.57 19.94
CA LEU A 725 3.73 6.29 18.97
C LEU A 725 3.28 7.75 18.86
N TRP A 726 1.96 7.95 18.76
CA TRP A 726 1.36 9.27 18.78
C TRP A 726 -0.14 9.20 19.09
N GLU A 727 -0.70 10.33 19.51
CA GLU A 727 -2.14 10.52 19.73
C GLU A 727 -2.55 11.94 19.31
N MET A 728 -3.83 12.10 19.00
CA MET A 728 -4.46 13.38 18.68
C MET A 728 -5.91 13.36 19.14
N TYR A 729 -6.44 14.52 19.50
CA TYR A 729 -7.85 14.67 19.83
C TYR A 729 -8.77 14.24 18.67
N GLY A 730 -9.77 13.44 19.03
CA GLY A 730 -11.00 13.26 18.30
C GLY A 730 -11.50 11.82 18.30
N MET A 731 -12.73 11.68 17.82
CA MET A 731 -13.51 10.44 17.86
C MET A 731 -13.92 10.00 16.47
N SER A 732 -14.05 8.69 16.27
CA SER A 732 -14.39 8.12 14.96
C SER A 732 -15.06 6.78 15.13
N SER A 733 -15.72 6.31 14.07
CA SER A 733 -16.16 4.92 14.00
C SER A 733 -15.10 4.08 13.31
N TRP A 734 -14.83 2.86 13.77
CA TRP A 734 -13.83 1.95 13.20
C TRP A 734 -13.95 1.67 11.67
N GLN A 735 -15.02 2.13 11.01
CA GLN A 735 -15.30 1.97 9.58
C GLN A 735 -14.88 3.15 8.71
N GLU A 736 -14.35 4.21 9.32
CA GLU A 736 -14.16 5.51 8.67
C GLU A 736 -12.69 5.89 8.59
N GLN A 737 -11.84 4.91 8.23
CA GLN A 737 -10.40 5.07 8.12
C GLN A 737 -9.77 4.28 6.97
N ALA A 738 -8.60 4.74 6.51
CA ALA A 738 -7.68 3.99 5.68
C ALA A 738 -6.22 4.36 5.99
N ALA A 739 -5.30 3.40 5.88
CA ALA A 739 -3.87 3.60 6.09
C ALA A 739 -3.06 3.02 4.91
N ALA A 740 -2.45 3.88 4.10
CA ALA A 740 -1.62 3.49 2.97
C ALA A 740 -0.80 4.68 2.46
N ASP A 741 0.21 4.39 1.62
CA ASP A 741 1.01 5.40 0.92
C ASP A 741 1.76 6.39 1.84
N GLY A 742 1.99 6.00 3.11
CA GLY A 742 2.58 6.87 4.13
C GLY A 742 1.58 7.77 4.86
N TYR A 743 0.28 7.64 4.55
CA TYR A 743 -0.79 8.47 5.11
C TYR A 743 -1.82 7.62 5.86
N TYR A 744 -2.43 8.24 6.86
CA TYR A 744 -3.60 7.72 7.57
C TYR A 744 -4.72 8.74 7.46
N VAL A 745 -5.84 8.34 6.88
CA VAL A 745 -7.03 9.17 6.77
C VAL A 745 -8.10 8.66 7.71
N TRP A 746 -8.78 9.57 8.38
CA TRP A 746 -9.87 9.21 9.27
C TRP A 746 -10.90 10.32 9.38
N PHE A 747 -12.14 9.96 9.70
CA PHE A 747 -13.21 10.92 9.92
C PHE A 747 -13.31 11.32 11.40
N ASN A 748 -13.05 12.58 11.71
CA ASN A 748 -13.26 13.10 13.05
C ASN A 748 -14.72 13.54 13.21
N MET A 749 -15.46 12.80 14.01
CA MET A 749 -16.88 13.03 14.24
C MET A 749 -17.17 14.26 15.10
N ASN A 750 -16.18 14.77 15.84
CA ASN A 750 -16.37 15.93 16.70
C ASN A 750 -16.61 17.21 15.87
N ASP A 751 -15.89 17.37 14.77
CA ASP A 751 -15.96 18.53 13.88
C ASP A 751 -16.41 18.21 12.45
N GLN A 752 -16.66 16.91 12.17
CA GLN A 752 -17.17 16.36 10.91
C GLN A 752 -16.27 16.64 9.70
N GLN A 753 -14.96 16.60 9.94
CA GLN A 753 -13.94 16.71 8.91
C GLN A 753 -13.18 15.38 8.75
N ILE A 754 -12.76 15.10 7.52
CA ILE A 754 -11.75 14.09 7.25
C ILE A 754 -10.39 14.70 7.57
N TYR A 755 -9.57 13.98 8.33
CA TYR A 755 -8.19 14.34 8.65
C TYR A 755 -7.27 13.42 7.87
N CYS A 756 -6.28 14.01 7.17
CA CYS A 756 -5.18 13.26 6.59
C CYS A 756 -3.92 13.49 7.41
N ILE A 757 -3.43 12.44 8.04
CA ILE A 757 -2.20 12.41 8.83
C ILE A 757 -1.07 11.89 7.95
N GLY A 758 0.05 12.59 7.94
CA GLY A 758 1.22 12.19 7.17
C GLY A 758 2.24 13.30 7.01
N PRO A 759 3.38 13.01 6.40
CA PRO A 759 4.49 13.95 6.32
C PRO A 759 4.17 15.13 5.39
N GLY A 760 4.61 16.31 5.81
CA GLY A 760 4.46 17.59 5.11
C GLY A 760 5.76 18.15 4.53
N GLN A 761 5.65 19.17 3.69
CA GLN A 761 6.84 19.92 3.22
C GLN A 761 7.33 20.87 4.31
N SER A 762 8.62 21.18 4.31
CA SER A 762 9.19 22.24 5.12
C SER A 762 9.88 23.28 4.25
N ALA A 763 10.09 24.48 4.79
CA ALA A 763 10.94 25.51 4.18
C ALA A 763 11.89 26.10 5.22
N THR A 764 13.18 26.15 4.87
CA THR A 764 14.24 26.73 5.68
C THR A 764 14.60 28.12 5.16
N THR A 765 14.93 29.06 6.04
CA THR A 765 15.55 30.36 5.70
C THR A 765 16.85 30.54 6.49
N VAL A 766 17.77 31.36 5.98
CA VAL A 766 18.98 31.74 6.69
C VAL A 766 19.43 33.15 6.31
N ALA A 767 19.90 33.89 7.31
CA ALA A 767 20.48 35.21 7.19
C ALA A 767 21.64 35.35 8.20
N ALA A 768 22.56 36.27 7.94
CA ALA A 768 23.67 36.56 8.83
C ALA A 768 23.83 38.06 9.04
N SER A 769 24.13 38.46 10.29
CA SER A 769 24.35 39.87 10.65
C SER A 769 25.53 40.04 11.60
N PRO A 770 26.46 40.98 11.33
CA PRO A 770 26.54 41.77 10.10
C PRO A 770 26.91 40.88 8.89
N SER A 771 26.50 41.29 7.68
CA SER A 771 26.84 40.58 6.44
C SER A 771 28.31 40.75 6.05
N VAL A 772 29.01 41.74 6.61
CA VAL A 772 30.45 41.94 6.47
C VAL A 772 31.05 42.26 7.83
N THR A 773 32.13 41.58 8.22
CA THR A 773 32.87 41.89 9.46
C THR A 773 34.37 41.65 9.30
N ALA A 774 35.17 42.20 10.19
CA ALA A 774 36.61 41.93 10.21
C ALA A 774 36.91 40.53 10.78
N GLN A 775 37.97 39.89 10.29
CA GLN A 775 38.45 38.61 10.81
C GLN A 775 38.65 38.68 12.34
N GLY A 776 38.18 37.63 13.04
CA GLY A 776 38.19 37.56 14.51
C GLY A 776 36.91 38.07 15.18
N ASN A 777 36.04 38.78 14.45
CA ASN A 777 34.69 39.13 14.94
C ASN A 777 33.68 38.02 14.61
N SER A 778 32.65 37.90 15.45
CA SER A 778 31.57 36.96 15.20
C SER A 778 30.48 37.55 14.31
N VAL A 779 29.81 36.67 13.56
CA VAL A 779 28.54 36.91 12.88
C VAL A 779 27.43 36.15 13.60
N LEU A 780 26.25 36.77 13.70
CA LEU A 780 25.05 36.11 14.18
C LEU A 780 24.30 35.53 12.97
N ILE A 781 24.27 34.21 12.88
CA ILE A 781 23.45 33.47 11.92
C ILE A 781 22.06 33.31 12.53
N THR A 782 21.02 33.63 11.78
CA THR A 782 19.61 33.49 12.16
C THR A 782 18.81 32.90 11.01
N GLY A 783 17.75 32.18 11.30
CA GLY A 783 16.86 31.67 10.25
C GLY A 783 15.62 31.02 10.82
N THR A 784 14.82 30.45 9.95
CA THR A 784 13.60 29.73 10.33
C THR A 784 13.49 28.38 9.65
N VAL A 785 12.74 27.46 10.26
CA VAL A 785 12.18 26.29 9.58
C VAL A 785 10.67 26.29 9.78
N THR A 786 9.94 26.24 8.68
CA THR A 786 8.48 26.40 8.67
C THR A 786 7.79 25.22 8.01
N ASP A 787 6.60 24.90 8.51
CA ASP A 787 5.66 23.92 7.97
C ASP A 787 5.01 24.47 6.69
N GLN A 788 5.01 23.69 5.61
CA GLN A 788 4.45 24.06 4.30
C GLN A 788 3.33 23.13 3.85
N SER A 789 2.73 22.41 4.80
CA SER A 789 1.62 21.49 4.56
C SER A 789 0.40 22.20 3.98
N ALA A 790 -0.48 21.43 3.34
CA ALA A 790 -1.65 21.98 2.68
C ALA A 790 -2.69 22.55 3.67
N ASN A 791 -2.61 22.16 4.94
CA ASN A 791 -3.48 22.66 6.00
C ASN A 791 -3.30 24.19 6.21
N PRO A 792 -4.35 25.01 6.01
CA PRO A 792 -4.27 26.45 6.18
C PRO A 792 -3.88 26.92 7.58
N ALA A 793 -4.13 26.12 8.62
CA ALA A 793 -3.76 26.45 9.99
C ALA A 793 -2.26 26.27 10.25
N LEU A 794 -1.58 25.41 9.48
CA LEU A 794 -0.17 25.04 9.70
C LEU A 794 0.78 25.75 8.73
N LYS A 795 0.32 26.05 7.51
CA LYS A 795 1.16 26.61 6.46
C LYS A 795 1.82 27.92 6.89
N GLY A 796 3.14 27.96 6.83
CA GLY A 796 3.98 29.09 7.22
C GLY A 796 4.24 29.20 8.73
N THR A 797 3.73 28.27 9.54
CA THR A 797 4.02 28.21 10.98
C THR A 797 5.29 27.41 11.26
N ALA A 798 5.71 27.31 12.52
CA ALA A 798 6.91 26.59 12.89
C ALA A 798 6.85 25.10 12.50
N ALA A 799 7.94 24.56 11.95
CA ALA A 799 8.12 23.11 11.92
C ALA A 799 8.46 22.63 13.34
N ILE A 800 7.61 21.76 13.91
CA ILE A 800 7.68 21.29 15.29
C ILE A 800 8.26 19.88 15.37
N SER A 801 8.96 19.57 16.47
CA SER A 801 9.56 18.25 16.70
C SER A 801 8.53 17.10 16.61
N ASP A 802 8.98 15.92 16.16
CA ASP A 802 8.11 14.73 16.00
C ASP A 802 7.40 14.35 17.32
N GLU A 803 8.05 14.55 18.48
CA GLU A 803 7.52 14.24 19.82
C GLU A 803 6.34 15.15 20.21
N ASP A 804 6.33 16.39 19.71
CA ASP A 804 5.35 17.42 20.10
C ASP A 804 4.18 17.54 19.11
N GLN A 805 4.20 16.81 18.00
CA GLN A 805 3.22 16.93 16.91
C GLN A 805 1.77 16.79 17.39
N GLY A 806 1.45 15.79 18.22
CA GLY A 806 0.08 15.58 18.70
C GLY A 806 -0.49 16.83 19.40
N ARG A 807 0.27 17.37 20.36
CA ARG A 807 -0.09 18.59 21.09
C ARG A 807 -0.14 19.82 20.18
N TRP A 808 0.78 19.93 19.23
CA TRP A 808 0.79 21.03 18.28
C TRP A 808 -0.42 20.99 17.35
N MET A 809 -0.83 19.81 16.88
CA MET A 809 -2.04 19.63 16.07
C MET A 809 -3.31 19.86 16.88
N ASP A 810 -3.34 19.47 18.16
CA ASP A 810 -4.46 19.76 19.04
C ASP A 810 -4.65 21.27 19.27
N TYR A 811 -3.56 22.02 19.31
CA TYR A 811 -3.60 23.48 19.39
C TYR A 811 -3.91 24.15 18.05
N MET A 812 -3.25 23.75 16.96
CA MET A 812 -3.32 24.45 15.69
C MET A 812 -4.52 24.04 14.84
N VAL A 813 -4.91 22.77 14.87
CA VAL A 813 -5.95 22.20 14.00
C VAL A 813 -7.24 21.96 14.77
N THR A 814 -7.24 21.12 15.82
CA THR A 814 -8.49 20.75 16.52
C THR A 814 -8.97 21.82 17.50
N LYS A 815 -8.08 22.73 17.94
CA LYS A 815 -8.36 23.83 18.88
C LYS A 815 -8.87 23.35 20.25
N THR A 816 -8.40 22.18 20.69
CA THR A 816 -8.88 21.52 21.92
C THR A 816 -8.03 21.85 23.14
N ILE A 817 -6.82 22.38 22.94
CA ILE A 817 -5.93 22.83 24.00
C ILE A 817 -5.45 24.26 23.78
N ALA A 818 -5.01 24.91 24.86
CA ALA A 818 -4.29 26.18 24.79
C ALA A 818 -2.88 26.00 24.20
N THR A 819 -2.26 27.09 23.75
CA THR A 819 -0.89 27.08 23.20
C THR A 819 0.08 26.36 24.15
N PRO A 820 0.72 25.25 23.71
CA PRO A 820 1.78 24.61 24.47
C PRO A 820 2.95 25.58 24.70
N THR A 821 3.58 25.54 25.87
CA THR A 821 4.66 26.49 26.23
C THR A 821 6.07 25.88 26.14
N ASP A 822 6.13 24.58 25.90
CA ASP A 822 7.30 23.71 26.03
C ASP A 822 7.58 22.89 24.76
N VAL A 823 6.93 23.22 23.64
CA VAL A 823 7.16 22.55 22.35
C VAL A 823 8.47 23.01 21.72
N LYS A 824 9.17 22.06 21.09
CA LYS A 824 10.44 22.31 20.41
C LYS A 824 10.24 22.40 18.91
N GLY A 825 11.05 23.23 18.25
CA GLY A 825 11.19 23.17 16.80
C GLY A 825 12.05 21.97 16.38
N VAL A 826 12.74 22.10 15.26
CA VAL A 826 13.54 21.03 14.64
C VAL A 826 15.02 21.37 14.63
N ASP A 827 15.86 20.34 14.55
CA ASP A 827 17.31 20.50 14.47
C ASP A 827 17.75 20.96 13.07
N VAL A 828 18.60 21.99 13.03
CA VAL A 828 19.16 22.59 11.83
C VAL A 828 20.68 22.51 11.88
N THR A 829 21.27 21.90 10.87
CA THR A 829 22.73 21.86 10.72
C THR A 829 23.20 23.08 9.95
N LEU A 830 24.18 23.79 10.49
CA LEU A 830 24.81 24.95 9.88
C LEU A 830 26.19 24.55 9.36
N THR A 831 26.42 24.80 8.07
CA THR A 831 27.72 24.61 7.42
C THR A 831 28.11 25.88 6.66
N ALA A 832 29.37 26.00 6.28
CA ALA A 832 29.82 27.02 5.35
C ALA A 832 30.81 26.47 4.33
N ILE A 833 30.88 27.10 3.17
CA ILE A 833 31.96 26.94 2.20
C ILE A 833 32.88 28.15 2.36
N ASP A 834 34.15 27.90 2.68
CA ASP A 834 35.15 28.95 2.85
C ASP A 834 35.63 29.52 1.50
N PRO A 835 36.39 30.64 1.51
CA PRO A 835 36.95 31.24 0.28
C PRO A 835 37.85 30.34 -0.56
N ASN A 836 38.35 29.22 0.00
CA ASN A 836 39.19 28.24 -0.69
C ASN A 836 38.36 27.05 -1.22
N GLY A 837 37.04 27.02 -0.99
CA GLY A 837 36.15 25.93 -1.37
C GLY A 837 36.09 24.78 -0.36
N ASN A 838 36.59 24.95 0.87
CA ASN A 838 36.52 23.92 1.91
C ASN A 838 35.18 23.97 2.66
N PHE A 839 34.66 22.80 3.03
CA PHE A 839 33.49 22.69 3.91
C PHE A 839 33.87 22.89 5.37
N VAL A 840 33.17 23.81 6.04
CA VAL A 840 33.28 24.12 7.47
C VAL A 840 32.00 23.71 8.17
N ASN A 841 32.10 22.88 9.20
CA ASN A 841 30.97 22.55 10.07
C ASN A 841 30.85 23.60 11.19
N ILE A 842 29.76 24.39 11.20
CA ILE A 842 29.50 25.41 12.23
C ILE A 842 28.80 24.78 13.45
N GLY A 843 28.04 23.70 13.22
CA GLY A 843 27.35 22.90 14.24
C GLY A 843 25.83 22.84 14.03
N THR A 844 25.14 22.17 14.96
CA THR A 844 23.68 22.00 14.95
C THR A 844 23.01 22.92 15.98
N VAL A 845 21.86 23.48 15.62
CA VAL A 845 20.98 24.28 16.49
C VAL A 845 19.54 23.84 16.34
N THR A 846 18.78 23.81 17.44
CA THR A 846 17.34 23.51 17.41
C THR A 846 16.56 24.82 17.26
N SER A 847 15.57 24.85 16.36
CA SER A 847 14.64 25.97 16.28
C SER A 847 13.66 25.98 17.47
N ASP A 848 13.13 27.16 17.79
CA ASP A 848 12.13 27.32 18.85
C ASP A 848 10.69 27.14 18.34
N GLN A 849 9.70 27.34 19.21
CA GLN A 849 8.27 27.25 18.87
C GLN A 849 7.78 28.23 17.78
N SER A 850 8.59 29.24 17.44
CA SER A 850 8.32 30.16 16.31
C SER A 850 8.97 29.68 15.01
N GLY A 851 9.69 28.55 15.07
CA GLY A 851 10.49 28.01 13.98
C GLY A 851 11.85 28.70 13.86
N THR A 852 12.20 29.64 14.75
CA THR A 852 13.41 30.45 14.64
C THR A 852 14.61 29.75 15.26
N PHE A 853 15.77 29.80 14.60
CA PHE A 853 17.06 29.37 15.15
C PHE A 853 18.09 30.51 15.08
N LYS A 854 19.12 30.43 15.93
CA LYS A 854 20.24 31.38 15.93
C LYS A 854 21.55 30.75 16.41
N LYS A 855 22.66 31.18 15.83
CA LYS A 855 24.02 30.76 16.21
C LYS A 855 25.00 31.91 16.04
N LEU A 856 25.79 32.18 17.07
CA LEU A 856 26.95 33.06 16.96
C LEU A 856 28.14 32.23 16.46
N TRP A 857 28.83 32.70 15.41
CA TRP A 857 29.96 32.01 14.79
C TRP A 857 31.07 33.00 14.42
N THR A 858 32.34 32.60 14.60
CA THR A 858 33.52 33.40 14.22
C THR A 858 34.26 32.68 13.09
N PRO A 859 34.27 33.23 11.86
CA PRO A 859 35.01 32.65 10.74
C PRO A 859 36.53 32.80 10.91
N GLU A 860 37.29 31.81 10.44
CA GLU A 860 38.73 31.72 10.73
C GLU A 860 39.61 32.51 9.75
N ILE A 861 39.22 32.59 8.47
CA ILE A 861 40.00 33.24 7.41
C ILE A 861 39.23 34.39 6.71
N PRO A 862 39.92 35.40 6.16
CA PRO A 862 39.30 36.45 5.33
C PRO A 862 38.78 35.92 3.99
N GLY A 863 37.73 36.56 3.47
CA GLY A 863 37.10 36.29 2.18
C GLY A 863 35.58 36.10 2.29
N GLU A 864 34.95 35.75 1.17
CA GLU A 864 33.52 35.45 1.12
C GLU A 864 33.23 34.00 1.52
N TYR A 865 32.24 33.81 2.40
CA TYR A 865 31.73 32.49 2.76
C TYR A 865 30.30 32.33 2.30
N THR A 866 29.94 31.14 1.84
CA THR A 866 28.54 30.71 1.67
C THR A 866 28.12 29.92 2.90
N VAL A 867 27.22 30.47 3.70
CA VAL A 867 26.63 29.79 4.88
C VAL A 867 25.36 29.06 4.44
N VAL A 868 25.25 27.79 4.77
CA VAL A 868 24.11 26.93 4.45
C VAL A 868 23.45 26.44 5.75
N ALA A 869 22.14 26.63 5.86
CA ALA A 869 21.32 26.02 6.90
C ALA A 869 20.53 24.87 6.29
N THR A 870 20.64 23.68 6.88
CA THR A 870 19.98 22.46 6.39
C THR A 870 19.16 21.82 7.49
N PHE A 871 17.87 21.68 7.25
CA PHE A 871 17.01 20.75 7.97
C PHE A 871 16.93 19.45 7.18
N ALA A 872 17.44 18.36 7.78
CA ALA A 872 17.54 17.06 7.12
C ALA A 872 16.18 16.37 6.89
N GLY A 873 15.09 16.94 7.41
CA GLY A 873 13.79 16.29 7.52
C GLY A 873 13.61 15.57 8.86
N SER A 874 12.38 15.20 9.16
CA SER A 874 11.97 14.41 10.32
C SER A 874 10.86 13.45 9.92
N LYS A 875 10.28 12.67 10.83
CA LYS A 875 9.12 11.82 10.48
C LYS A 875 7.90 12.63 10.05
N SER A 876 7.78 13.87 10.51
CA SER A 876 6.68 14.79 10.14
C SER A 876 6.96 15.62 8.89
N TYR A 877 8.22 15.85 8.54
CA TYR A 877 8.57 16.83 7.52
C TYR A 877 9.65 16.37 6.55
N GLY A 878 9.48 16.70 5.28
CA GLY A 878 10.53 16.63 4.27
C GLY A 878 11.70 17.57 4.58
N ASN A 879 12.87 17.25 4.01
CA ASN A 879 14.07 18.07 4.15
C ASN A 879 13.92 19.44 3.46
N SER A 880 14.66 20.44 3.95
CA SER A 880 14.80 21.74 3.30
C SER A 880 16.12 22.41 3.66
N PHE A 881 16.57 23.34 2.84
CA PHE A 881 17.78 24.12 3.11
C PHE A 881 17.68 25.53 2.52
N ALA A 882 18.51 26.43 3.03
CA ALA A 882 18.72 27.75 2.46
C ALA A 882 20.17 28.18 2.63
N GLU A 883 20.61 29.13 1.81
CA GLU A 883 21.97 29.67 1.84
C GLU A 883 21.98 31.20 1.90
N THR A 884 23.06 31.75 2.45
CA THR A 884 23.36 33.18 2.48
C THR A 884 24.87 33.39 2.39
N ALA A 885 25.30 34.62 2.09
CA ALA A 885 26.73 34.95 1.99
C ALA A 885 27.15 35.94 3.09
N ILE A 886 28.40 35.79 3.56
CA ILE A 886 29.06 36.77 4.44
C ILE A 886 30.45 37.11 3.92
N GLY A 887 30.89 38.34 4.15
CA GLY A 887 32.24 38.80 3.83
C GLY A 887 33.10 39.00 5.07
N ILE A 888 34.29 38.42 5.08
CA ILE A 888 35.27 38.60 6.14
C ILE A 888 36.44 39.41 5.62
N THR A 889 36.58 40.65 6.10
CA THR A 889 37.70 41.50 5.71
C THR A 889 38.93 41.18 6.55
N GLU A 890 40.12 41.43 6.00
CA GLU A 890 41.34 41.35 6.79
C GLU A 890 41.25 42.24 8.05
N PRO A 891 41.91 41.85 9.16
CA PRO A 891 41.92 42.68 10.36
C PRO A 891 42.55 44.04 10.02
N PRO A 892 42.06 45.15 10.60
CA PRO A 892 42.71 46.44 10.44
C PRO A 892 44.18 46.33 10.87
N ALA A 893 45.09 46.83 10.04
CA ALA A 893 46.51 46.88 10.38
C ALA A 893 46.68 47.52 11.77
N PRO A 894 47.55 46.97 12.65
CA PRO A 894 47.73 47.52 13.98
C PRO A 894 48.05 49.00 13.86
N THR A 895 47.22 49.84 14.47
CA THR A 895 47.52 51.26 14.62
C THR A 895 48.89 51.35 15.25
N THR A 896 49.86 51.92 14.52
CA THR A 896 51.16 52.28 15.10
C THR A 896 50.87 53.01 16.40
N ALA A 897 51.37 52.48 17.51
CA ALA A 897 51.26 53.12 18.81
C ALA A 897 51.61 54.61 18.64
N PRO A 898 50.88 55.55 19.27
CA PRO A 898 51.33 56.94 19.28
C PRO A 898 52.79 56.92 19.72
N GLN A 899 53.69 57.45 18.89
CA GLN A 899 55.07 57.68 19.32
C GLN A 899 54.97 58.33 20.69
N SER A 900 55.54 57.68 21.71
CA SER A 900 55.69 58.32 23.02
C SER A 900 56.25 59.72 22.76
N PRO A 901 55.70 60.78 23.37
CA PRO A 901 56.24 62.12 23.17
C PRO A 901 57.74 62.02 23.37
N VAL A 902 58.51 62.39 22.34
CA VAL A 902 59.97 62.48 22.46
C VAL A 902 60.23 63.25 23.74
N ALA A 903 60.95 62.62 24.67
CA ALA A 903 61.33 63.28 25.91
C ALA A 903 61.96 64.61 25.52
N VAL A 904 61.26 65.71 25.82
CA VAL A 904 61.79 67.05 25.60
C VAL A 904 62.99 67.12 26.53
N ASP A 905 64.19 67.12 25.97
CA ASP A 905 65.43 67.28 26.72
C ASP A 905 65.31 68.55 27.58
N PRO A 906 65.17 68.44 28.91
CA PRO A 906 64.94 69.58 29.77
C PRO A 906 66.22 70.40 29.96
N THR A 907 67.34 70.05 29.31
CA THR A 907 68.62 70.77 29.42
C THR A 907 68.44 72.26 29.17
N TRP A 908 67.66 72.66 28.16
CA TRP A 908 67.44 74.09 27.88
C TRP A 908 66.44 74.76 28.83
N THR A 909 65.47 74.02 29.38
CA THR A 909 64.53 74.53 30.39
C THR A 909 65.19 74.70 31.76
N ILE A 910 66.10 73.79 32.13
CA ILE A 910 66.92 73.85 33.34
C ILE A 910 67.97 74.96 33.22
N VAL A 911 68.61 75.14 32.05
CA VAL A 911 69.52 76.26 31.79
C VAL A 911 68.78 77.60 31.82
N ALA A 912 67.57 77.68 31.27
CA ALA A 912 66.75 78.90 31.31
C ALA A 912 66.27 79.25 32.72
N MET A 913 65.81 78.28 33.52
CA MET A 913 65.48 78.51 34.93
C MET A 913 66.72 78.88 35.77
N GLY A 914 67.87 78.25 35.50
CA GLY A 914 69.14 78.59 36.14
C GLY A 914 69.58 80.03 35.87
N LEU A 915 69.44 80.52 34.63
CA LEU A 915 69.71 81.91 34.25
C LEU A 915 68.74 82.90 34.89
N ILE A 916 67.45 82.57 34.99
CA ILE A 916 66.44 83.43 35.63
C ILE A 916 66.68 83.54 37.14
N VAL A 917 67.04 82.45 37.81
CA VAL A 917 67.41 82.47 39.24
C VAL A 917 68.71 83.26 39.46
N LEU A 918 69.70 83.12 38.58
CA LEU A 918 70.94 83.89 38.67
C LEU A 918 70.68 85.40 38.48
N ILE A 919 69.83 85.80 37.53
CA ILE A 919 69.42 87.19 37.32
C ILE A 919 68.63 87.73 38.52
N ALA A 920 67.73 86.93 39.10
CA ALA A 920 66.99 87.31 40.31
C ALA A 920 67.92 87.50 41.52
N VAL A 921 68.93 86.65 41.71
CA VAL A 921 69.94 86.78 42.77
C VAL A 921 70.83 88.00 42.56
N VAL A 922 71.20 88.32 41.30
CA VAL A 922 71.96 89.55 40.97
C VAL A 922 71.13 90.81 41.20
N ILE A 923 69.84 90.80 40.85
CA ILE A 923 68.93 91.93 41.08
C ILE A 923 68.67 92.13 42.58
N ILE A 924 68.47 91.05 43.34
CA ILE A 924 68.30 91.12 44.81
C ILE A 924 69.61 91.57 45.48
N GLY A 925 70.77 91.10 45.00
CA GLY A 925 72.09 91.55 45.46
C GLY A 925 72.35 93.03 45.20
N LEU A 926 71.97 93.53 44.00
CA LEU A 926 72.07 94.95 43.64
C LEU A 926 71.07 95.84 44.40
N LEU A 927 69.91 95.31 44.78
CA LEU A 927 68.92 96.03 45.61
C LEU A 927 69.32 96.09 47.09
N ILE A 928 70.03 95.09 47.62
CA ILE A 928 70.55 95.08 48.99
C ILE A 928 71.77 96.04 49.14
N LEU A 929 72.56 96.25 48.08
CA LEU A 929 73.67 97.21 48.07
C LEU A 929 73.25 98.69 47.92
N ARG A 930 71.95 99.00 47.78
CA ARG A 930 71.42 100.37 47.64
C ARG A 930 70.89 101.01 48.93
N LYS A 931 71.06 100.34 50.08
CA LYS A 931 70.89 100.93 51.42
C LYS A 931 72.15 100.78 52.26
N LYS A 932 73.19 101.51 51.88
CA LYS A 932 74.15 102.20 52.76
C LYS A 932 74.97 103.18 51.93
#